data_AF-A0A3D2SIV9-F1
#
_entry.id   AF-A0A3D2SIV9-F1
#
_cell.length_a   1.000
_cell.length_b   1.000
_cell.length_c   1.000
_cell.angle_alpha   90.00
_cell.angle_beta   90.00
_cell.angle_gamma   90.00
#
_symmetry.space_group_name_H-M   'P 1'
#
loop_
_entity.id
_entity.type
_entity.pdbx_description
1 polymer ?
#
loop_
_entity_poly.entity_id
_entity_poly.type
_entity_poly.pdbx_seq_one_letter_code
_entity_poly.pdbx_strand_id
1 'polypeptide(L)'
;KIQFNNLKKGCHLVASISPVGTDRGTFVPQSISLQDTVSVQRISVNWKGVKTWTPETPNLYLMTLSLLNEKGEMIHTYQERIGFRTVEFKPKDGLYVNGTKVIMKGINRHSFHPDGGRTTNREISLQDALLIKEMNMNAVRFHYPPDTHFLEMCDSLGLFVIDELAGWQNSYDTSTGLILQREMLLRDVNHPSIVLWSNGNEGGWNNALDQHFADYDIQKRHVIHPWADFNQLDTHHYPAYLTGVARFTNGYNVFMPTEFMHGQYDQGHGAGLQDFWDNYTRHPLFAGGFMWDFCDNAVKRADKGGILDSETFNAPDGILGPYREKEGSYYTVREVWSPIQIKKQYITSSFKGEFMLSNNYLFTNLSQCTMKYQIYAAPSPLKGGQQSLLASGEVVLPSLHPGETGRAVMQVPENFFEGDVLQLEAFDATGKSICNWTWPIHYAADYFQKQRTLISSDETALFTESDSTVTLSAKHVTVTFTKQDGKIISVLNSLNKQVPFKEGPVAVGMKMKPIRSTCRMDGTDAVFCVNYVGGVDSIVWRMSADGLLNMNAVLLNRASGGGGFDDAFMDEQVYNLGLTFSYPEKECTGMRWFGRGPYRVWKNRVPGTNYGIWHKDYNNTITGESFENLVYPEFKGYHANLYWATIENKETPFTVYSASDGVFLRLFTPEEPKGRQDGVNTMPDFPAGDISFLFDIPAIRSFKPVSQHGPQSQPGNIRIKKGDEGIRLNLYFDFRNK
;
A
#
# COMPACT_ATOMS: atom_id res chain seq x y z
N LYS A 1 -29.09 -9.29 28.23
CA LYS A 1 -30.08 -9.60 29.32
C LYS A 1 -31.44 -9.07 28.88
N ILE A 2 -32.53 -9.80 29.09
CA ILE A 2 -33.89 -9.29 28.81
C ILE A 2 -34.61 -9.12 30.15
N GLN A 3 -35.22 -7.96 30.36
CA GLN A 3 -35.96 -7.64 31.57
C GLN A 3 -37.46 -7.73 31.31
N PHE A 4 -38.17 -8.51 32.11
CA PHE A 4 -39.63 -8.59 32.08
C PHE A 4 -40.18 -7.92 33.33
N ASN A 5 -41.13 -7.01 33.17
CA ASN A 5 -41.91 -6.45 34.27
C ASN A 5 -43.28 -7.13 34.30
N ASN A 6 -43.75 -7.53 35.49
CA ASN A 6 -45.08 -8.13 35.68
C ASN A 6 -45.33 -9.42 34.88
N LEU A 7 -44.34 -10.32 34.80
CA LEU A 7 -44.49 -11.62 34.15
C LEU A 7 -45.61 -12.43 34.82
N LYS A 8 -46.63 -12.81 34.06
CA LYS A 8 -47.74 -13.66 34.58
C LYS A 8 -47.27 -15.10 34.74
N LYS A 9 -47.92 -15.82 35.67
CA LYS A 9 -47.75 -17.27 35.83
C LYS A 9 -48.04 -18.01 34.52
N GLY A 10 -47.30 -19.10 34.33
CA GLY A 10 -47.47 -20.03 33.21
C GLY A 10 -47.06 -19.51 31.83
N CYS A 11 -46.44 -18.34 31.75
CA CYS A 11 -45.75 -17.91 30.53
C CYS A 11 -44.55 -18.83 30.22
N HIS A 12 -44.30 -19.07 28.93
CA HIS A 12 -43.11 -19.78 28.45
C HIS A 12 -42.45 -19.01 27.32
N LEU A 13 -41.14 -19.18 27.19
CA LEU A 13 -40.34 -18.54 26.15
C LEU A 13 -40.03 -19.55 25.06
N VAL A 14 -40.28 -19.18 23.80
CA VAL A 14 -39.83 -19.95 22.64
C VAL A 14 -38.64 -19.24 22.02
N ALA A 15 -37.49 -19.90 21.99
CA ALA A 15 -36.30 -19.42 21.32
C ALA A 15 -36.16 -20.10 19.96
N SER A 16 -35.90 -19.32 18.91
CA SER A 16 -35.64 -19.81 17.57
C SER A 16 -34.51 -19.03 16.91
N ILE A 17 -33.86 -19.66 15.93
CA ILE A 17 -32.85 -19.02 15.09
C ILE A 17 -33.19 -19.28 13.62
N SER A 18 -32.96 -18.29 12.77
CA SER A 18 -33.03 -18.44 11.31
C SER A 18 -31.78 -17.82 10.68
N PRO A 19 -31.10 -18.49 9.73
CA PRO A 19 -29.98 -17.90 9.02
C PRO A 19 -30.37 -16.57 8.37
N VAL A 20 -29.47 -15.59 8.40
CA VAL A 20 -29.61 -14.33 7.67
C VAL A 20 -29.05 -14.50 6.27
N GLY A 21 -29.77 -14.00 5.26
CA GLY A 21 -29.34 -14.06 3.85
C GLY A 21 -30.02 -15.18 3.06
N THR A 22 -29.27 -15.81 2.15
CA THR A 22 -29.82 -16.79 1.19
C THR A 22 -29.87 -18.22 1.71
N ASP A 23 -29.24 -18.49 2.87
CA ASP A 23 -29.26 -19.80 3.52
C ASP A 23 -30.67 -20.14 4.05
N ARG A 24 -31.20 -21.31 3.67
CA ARG A 24 -32.54 -21.79 4.08
C ARG A 24 -32.51 -22.84 5.20
N GLY A 25 -31.47 -22.82 6.03
CA GLY A 25 -31.35 -23.75 7.16
C GLY A 25 -32.57 -23.64 8.09
N THR A 26 -33.21 -24.77 8.41
CA THR A 26 -34.34 -24.82 9.34
C THR A 26 -33.86 -25.35 10.69
N PHE A 27 -34.06 -24.58 11.75
CA PHE A 27 -33.71 -24.95 13.12
C PHE A 27 -34.97 -25.15 13.95
N VAL A 28 -34.99 -26.21 14.78
CA VAL A 28 -36.14 -26.51 15.64
C VAL A 28 -36.20 -25.49 16.78
N PRO A 29 -37.32 -24.75 16.95
CA PRO A 29 -37.52 -23.86 18.09
C PRO A 29 -37.44 -24.62 19.42
N GLN A 30 -36.89 -23.99 20.43
CA GLN A 30 -36.73 -24.54 21.77
C GLN A 30 -37.68 -23.83 22.73
N SER A 31 -38.60 -24.57 23.35
CA SER A 31 -39.49 -24.03 24.38
C SER A 31 -38.83 -24.11 25.75
N ILE A 32 -38.92 -23.02 26.51
CA ILE A 32 -38.27 -22.84 27.80
C ILE A 32 -39.30 -22.39 28.82
N SER A 33 -39.43 -23.13 29.92
CA SER A 33 -40.27 -22.74 31.05
C SER A 33 -39.62 -21.57 31.82
N LEU A 34 -40.41 -20.51 32.03
CA LEU A 34 -39.98 -19.38 32.85
C LEU A 34 -40.37 -19.61 34.32
N GLN A 35 -39.48 -19.25 35.24
CA GLN A 35 -39.69 -19.33 36.68
C GLN A 35 -40.06 -17.95 37.20
N ASP A 36 -41.25 -17.81 37.80
CA ASP A 36 -41.78 -16.55 38.33
C ASP A 36 -41.28 -16.22 39.75
N THR A 37 -40.53 -17.14 40.36
CA THR A 37 -40.00 -17.01 41.73
C THR A 37 -38.57 -16.49 41.81
N VAL A 38 -37.89 -16.35 40.68
CA VAL A 38 -36.48 -15.89 40.61
C VAL A 38 -36.39 -14.52 39.97
N SER A 39 -35.49 -13.67 40.47
CA SER A 39 -35.23 -12.35 39.90
C SER A 39 -34.39 -12.40 38.61
N VAL A 40 -33.62 -13.47 38.41
CA VAL A 40 -32.83 -13.72 37.18
C VAL A 40 -32.84 -15.22 36.88
N GLN A 41 -33.19 -15.58 35.64
CA GLN A 41 -33.11 -16.95 35.14
C GLN A 41 -32.10 -17.04 33.99
N ARG A 42 -31.14 -17.97 34.08
CA ARG A 42 -30.26 -18.31 32.97
C ARG A 42 -30.92 -19.38 32.12
N ILE A 43 -31.01 -19.11 30.82
CA ILE A 43 -31.57 -20.03 29.83
C ILE A 43 -30.42 -20.62 29.01
N SER A 44 -30.56 -21.88 28.61
CA SER A 44 -29.60 -22.55 27.73
C SER A 44 -30.34 -23.39 26.72
N VAL A 45 -29.94 -23.24 25.46
CA VAL A 45 -30.55 -23.86 24.28
C VAL A 45 -29.43 -24.42 23.41
N ASN A 46 -29.73 -25.48 22.66
CA ASN A 46 -28.76 -26.15 21.81
C ASN A 46 -29.35 -26.36 20.42
N TRP A 47 -28.66 -25.85 19.40
CA TRP A 47 -28.94 -26.11 18.00
C TRP A 47 -27.75 -26.82 17.36
N LYS A 48 -28.02 -27.96 16.71
CA LYS A 48 -27.00 -28.72 15.96
C LYS A 48 -26.86 -28.15 14.55
N GLY A 49 -25.67 -28.29 13.97
CA GLY A 49 -25.42 -27.92 12.57
C GLY A 49 -25.34 -26.42 12.30
N VAL A 50 -25.12 -25.59 13.32
CA VAL A 50 -24.87 -24.16 13.12
C VAL A 50 -23.54 -23.96 12.38
N LYS A 51 -23.55 -23.10 11.36
CA LYS A 51 -22.33 -22.53 10.78
C LYS A 51 -21.79 -21.42 11.67
N THR A 52 -20.49 -21.41 11.92
CA THR A 52 -19.83 -20.42 12.78
C THR A 52 -19.56 -19.11 12.06
N TRP A 53 -19.53 -18.01 12.81
CA TRP A 53 -19.11 -16.69 12.34
C TRP A 53 -17.57 -16.58 12.37
N THR A 54 -16.98 -16.04 11.30
CA THR A 54 -15.57 -15.65 11.18
C THR A 54 -15.48 -14.39 10.30
N PRO A 55 -14.35 -13.65 10.26
CA PRO A 55 -14.17 -12.53 9.34
C PRO A 55 -14.15 -12.93 7.84
N GLU A 56 -13.98 -14.22 7.54
CA GLU A 56 -13.95 -14.74 6.16
C GLU A 56 -15.28 -15.38 5.75
N THR A 57 -16.01 -15.93 6.71
CA THR A 57 -17.35 -16.51 6.54
C THR A 57 -18.28 -15.99 7.66
N PRO A 58 -18.82 -14.76 7.54
CA PRO A 58 -19.59 -14.10 8.60
C PRO A 58 -21.03 -14.64 8.69
N ASN A 59 -21.19 -15.93 9.03
CA ASN A 59 -22.52 -16.55 9.16
C ASN A 59 -23.28 -15.94 10.35
N LEU A 60 -24.44 -15.34 10.05
CA LEU A 60 -25.32 -14.70 11.03
C LEU A 60 -26.69 -15.38 11.08
N TYR A 61 -27.34 -15.25 12.24
CA TYR A 61 -28.68 -15.76 12.50
C TYR A 61 -29.52 -14.66 13.15
N LEU A 62 -30.80 -14.59 12.79
CA LEU A 62 -31.79 -13.84 13.55
C LEU A 62 -32.29 -14.72 14.69
N MET A 63 -31.88 -14.40 15.92
CA MET A 63 -32.45 -14.99 17.12
C MET A 63 -33.79 -14.33 17.41
N THR A 64 -34.85 -15.11 17.51
CA THR A 64 -36.19 -14.64 17.90
C THR A 64 -36.58 -15.31 19.21
N LEU A 65 -36.89 -14.48 20.21
CA LEU A 65 -37.39 -14.89 21.52
C LEU A 65 -38.84 -14.45 21.65
N SER A 66 -39.77 -15.41 21.60
CA SER A 66 -41.21 -15.17 21.69
C SER A 66 -41.72 -15.56 23.07
N LEU A 67 -42.28 -14.60 23.79
CA LEU A 67 -42.96 -14.83 25.06
C LEU A 67 -44.41 -15.23 24.78
N LEU A 68 -44.80 -16.44 25.18
CA LEU A 68 -46.14 -16.97 25.03
C LEU A 68 -46.85 -17.03 26.38
N ASN A 69 -48.16 -16.80 26.39
CA ASN A 69 -48.99 -17.01 27.59
C ASN A 69 -49.33 -18.50 27.80
N GLU A 70 -50.06 -18.79 28.88
CA GLU A 70 -50.55 -20.14 29.19
C GLU A 70 -51.36 -20.80 28.07
N LYS A 71 -52.03 -20.01 27.21
CA LYS A 71 -52.82 -20.49 26.08
C LYS A 71 -52.01 -20.67 24.80
N GLY A 72 -50.70 -20.39 24.82
CA GLY A 72 -49.82 -20.43 23.65
C GLY A 72 -49.90 -19.19 22.75
N GLU A 73 -50.57 -18.13 23.20
CA GLU A 73 -50.68 -16.87 22.43
C GLU A 73 -49.44 -16.00 22.67
N MET A 74 -48.93 -15.37 21.59
CA MET A 74 -47.75 -14.52 21.65
C MET A 74 -48.05 -13.18 22.32
N ILE A 75 -47.32 -12.87 23.40
CA ILE A 75 -47.45 -11.63 24.18
C ILE A 75 -46.40 -10.61 23.74
N HIS A 76 -45.18 -11.07 23.48
CA HIS A 76 -44.06 -10.20 23.12
C HIS A 76 -43.03 -10.98 22.30
N THR A 77 -42.28 -10.26 21.48
CA THR A 77 -41.17 -10.82 20.71
C THR A 77 -39.98 -9.89 20.77
N TYR A 78 -38.81 -10.46 21.00
CA TYR A 78 -37.51 -9.80 20.92
C TYR A 78 -36.69 -10.46 19.82
N GLN A 79 -36.02 -9.65 19.00
CA GLN A 79 -35.20 -10.13 17.89
C GLN A 79 -33.82 -9.49 17.91
N GLU A 80 -32.81 -10.29 17.61
CA GLU A 80 -31.43 -9.85 17.57
C GLU A 80 -30.61 -10.68 16.58
N ARG A 81 -29.71 -10.02 15.84
CA ARG A 81 -28.77 -10.73 14.98
C ARG A 81 -27.60 -11.22 15.83
N ILE A 82 -27.27 -12.50 15.69
CA ILE A 82 -26.19 -13.16 16.42
C ILE A 82 -25.29 -13.94 15.46
N GLY A 83 -24.04 -14.16 15.87
CA GLY A 83 -23.09 -15.04 15.18
C GLY A 83 -22.50 -16.05 16.17
N PHE A 84 -22.48 -17.33 15.79
CA PHE A 84 -21.93 -18.38 16.64
C PHE A 84 -20.41 -18.43 16.50
N ARG A 85 -19.67 -18.10 17.56
CA ARG A 85 -18.21 -18.24 17.61
C ARG A 85 -17.71 -18.40 19.04
N THR A 86 -16.48 -18.87 19.21
CA THR A 86 -15.73 -18.74 20.47
C THR A 86 -14.65 -17.67 20.36
N VAL A 87 -14.31 -17.01 21.47
CA VAL A 87 -13.10 -16.18 21.61
C VAL A 87 -12.37 -16.62 22.85
N GLU A 88 -11.08 -16.86 22.70
CA GLU A 88 -10.22 -17.27 23.80
C GLU A 88 -8.91 -16.51 23.72
N PHE A 89 -8.56 -15.80 24.78
CA PHE A 89 -7.20 -15.31 24.94
C PHE A 89 -6.41 -16.36 25.72
N LYS A 90 -5.32 -16.84 25.13
CA LYS A 90 -4.39 -17.79 25.76
C LYS A 90 -3.09 -17.05 26.09
N PRO A 91 -2.81 -16.80 27.37
CA PRO A 91 -1.59 -16.10 27.76
C PRO A 91 -0.34 -16.79 27.23
N LYS A 92 0.65 -15.99 26.82
CA LYS A 92 1.90 -16.47 26.22
C LYS A 92 1.72 -17.28 24.93
N ASP A 93 0.58 -17.11 24.26
CA ASP A 93 0.31 -17.77 23.00
C ASP A 93 -0.39 -16.81 22.02
N GLY A 94 -1.64 -16.43 22.25
CA GLY A 94 -2.35 -15.49 21.37
C GLY A 94 -3.86 -15.44 21.58
N LEU A 95 -4.53 -14.69 20.70
CA LEU A 95 -5.99 -14.65 20.60
C LEU A 95 -6.49 -15.72 19.63
N TYR A 96 -7.55 -16.42 20.00
CA TYR A 96 -8.14 -17.51 19.24
C TYR A 96 -9.61 -17.23 18.96
N VAL A 97 -10.05 -17.51 17.73
CA VAL A 97 -11.46 -17.52 17.33
C VAL A 97 -11.77 -18.88 16.71
N ASN A 98 -12.76 -19.58 17.25
CA ASN A 98 -13.13 -20.94 16.82
C ASN A 98 -11.94 -21.93 16.83
N GLY A 99 -11.00 -21.75 17.77
CA GLY A 99 -9.79 -22.57 17.86
C GLY A 99 -8.65 -22.18 16.91
N THR A 100 -8.86 -21.21 16.02
CA THR A 100 -7.82 -20.68 15.11
C THR A 100 -7.13 -19.47 15.75
N LYS A 101 -5.79 -19.48 15.77
CA LYS A 101 -4.98 -18.36 16.24
C LYS A 101 -5.07 -17.19 15.26
N VAL A 102 -5.41 -16.01 15.77
CA VAL A 102 -5.69 -14.82 14.98
C VAL A 102 -4.44 -13.94 14.84
N ILE A 103 -4.22 -13.44 13.63
CA ILE A 103 -3.34 -12.31 13.34
C ILE A 103 -4.21 -11.15 12.84
N MET A 104 -4.24 -10.06 13.60
CA MET A 104 -5.00 -8.85 13.28
C MET A 104 -4.29 -8.03 12.20
N LYS A 105 -4.97 -7.83 11.08
CA LYS A 105 -4.64 -6.85 10.04
C LYS A 105 -5.62 -5.70 10.21
N GLY A 106 -5.32 -4.82 11.16
CA GLY A 106 -6.26 -3.84 11.68
C GLY A 106 -5.97 -2.40 11.26
N ILE A 107 -6.97 -1.54 11.42
CA ILE A 107 -6.86 -0.08 11.29
C ILE A 107 -7.71 0.62 12.37
N ASN A 108 -7.23 1.75 12.89
CA ASN A 108 -8.00 2.61 13.77
C ASN A 108 -8.97 3.44 12.93
N ARG A 109 -10.23 3.54 13.36
CA ARG A 109 -11.28 4.31 12.67
C ARG A 109 -11.91 5.31 13.62
N HIS A 110 -12.06 6.53 13.15
CA HIS A 110 -12.93 7.53 13.76
C HIS A 110 -14.27 7.65 13.04
N SER A 111 -15.34 7.89 13.80
CA SER A 111 -16.65 8.21 13.26
C SER A 111 -16.62 9.66 12.76
N PHE A 112 -16.27 9.83 11.49
CA PHE A 112 -16.09 11.16 10.89
C PHE A 112 -16.47 11.22 9.41
N HIS A 113 -17.09 12.33 9.01
CA HIS A 113 -17.31 12.71 7.62
C HIS A 113 -17.17 14.24 7.47
N PRO A 114 -16.52 14.74 6.39
CA PRO A 114 -16.25 16.18 6.25
C PRO A 114 -17.49 17.09 6.40
N ASP A 115 -18.62 16.70 5.81
CA ASP A 115 -19.86 17.49 5.86
C ASP A 115 -20.62 17.41 7.20
N GLY A 116 -20.42 16.35 7.98
CA GLY A 116 -21.22 16.04 9.19
C GLY A 116 -20.43 16.06 10.50
N GLY A 117 -19.12 16.27 10.43
CA GLY A 117 -18.21 16.06 11.55
C GLY A 117 -18.35 14.63 12.07
N ARG A 118 -18.70 14.46 13.35
CA ARG A 118 -18.88 13.14 13.98
C ARG A 118 -20.25 12.48 13.72
N THR A 119 -21.12 13.11 12.94
CA THR A 119 -22.43 12.55 12.59
C THR A 119 -22.31 11.69 11.33
N THR A 120 -22.28 10.37 11.49
CA THR A 120 -22.19 9.42 10.38
C THR A 120 -23.50 8.64 10.17
N ASN A 121 -23.55 7.79 9.13
CA ASN A 121 -24.73 6.98 8.80
C ASN A 121 -24.35 5.57 8.29
N ARG A 122 -25.38 4.77 7.97
CA ARG A 122 -25.25 3.39 7.49
C ARG A 122 -24.46 3.31 6.19
N GLU A 123 -24.70 4.23 5.27
CA GLU A 123 -24.09 4.28 3.94
C GLU A 123 -22.58 4.52 4.04
N ILE A 124 -22.17 5.51 4.85
CA ILE A 124 -20.76 5.80 5.14
C ILE A 124 -20.09 4.58 5.81
N SER A 125 -20.78 3.95 6.77
CA SER A 125 -20.23 2.77 7.45
C SER A 125 -20.06 1.56 6.53
N LEU A 126 -20.99 1.35 5.60
CA LEU A 126 -20.88 0.31 4.60
C LEU A 126 -19.69 0.58 3.68
N GLN A 127 -19.53 1.82 3.20
CA GLN A 127 -18.40 2.22 2.37
C GLN A 127 -17.07 2.01 3.10
N ASP A 128 -16.96 2.49 4.34
CA ASP A 128 -15.76 2.36 5.16
C ASP A 128 -15.40 0.88 5.37
N ALA A 129 -16.37 0.04 5.76
CA ALA A 129 -16.14 -1.39 5.97
C ALA A 129 -15.74 -2.12 4.69
N LEU A 130 -16.31 -1.76 3.53
CA LEU A 130 -15.92 -2.32 2.23
C LEU A 130 -14.50 -1.92 1.83
N LEU A 131 -14.09 -0.67 2.07
CA LEU A 131 -12.74 -0.20 1.80
C LEU A 131 -11.70 -0.89 2.69
N ILE A 132 -12.01 -1.12 3.97
CA ILE A 132 -11.19 -1.93 4.89
C ILE A 132 -11.00 -3.35 4.33
N LYS A 133 -12.09 -4.01 3.90
CA LYS A 133 -12.02 -5.35 3.30
C LYS A 133 -11.22 -5.36 1.99
N GLU A 134 -11.35 -4.33 1.16
CA GLU A 134 -10.60 -4.22 -0.10
C GLU A 134 -9.09 -4.10 0.13
N MET A 135 -8.64 -3.57 1.27
CA MET A 135 -7.23 -3.56 1.69
C MET A 135 -6.75 -4.89 2.31
N ASN A 136 -7.54 -5.96 2.23
CA ASN A 136 -7.26 -7.26 2.83
C ASN A 136 -7.13 -7.23 4.37
N MET A 137 -7.72 -6.22 5.01
CA MET A 137 -7.80 -6.10 6.46
C MET A 137 -8.89 -6.99 7.04
N ASN A 138 -8.74 -7.36 8.32
CA ASN A 138 -9.68 -8.22 9.04
C ASN A 138 -10.13 -7.65 10.40
N ALA A 139 -9.62 -6.49 10.81
CA ALA A 139 -9.92 -5.90 12.12
C ALA A 139 -10.04 -4.38 12.09
N VAL A 140 -10.73 -3.81 13.06
CA VAL A 140 -10.91 -2.37 13.27
C VAL A 140 -10.93 -2.04 14.77
N ARG A 141 -10.35 -0.91 15.14
CA ARG A 141 -10.31 -0.39 16.51
C ARG A 141 -10.88 1.04 16.55
N PHE A 142 -11.52 1.37 17.68
CA PHE A 142 -12.04 2.70 17.98
C PHE A 142 -11.46 3.21 19.31
N HIS A 143 -11.73 4.51 19.60
CA HIS A 143 -11.35 5.20 20.85
C HIS A 143 -12.54 5.58 21.73
N TYR A 144 -13.69 5.00 21.41
CA TYR A 144 -14.99 5.21 22.01
C TYR A 144 -15.95 4.14 21.44
N PRO A 145 -17.11 3.90 22.08
CA PRO A 145 -18.05 2.91 21.58
C PRO A 145 -18.43 3.20 20.12
N PRO A 146 -18.25 2.25 19.18
CA PRO A 146 -18.53 2.47 17.77
C PRO A 146 -19.99 2.80 17.50
N ASP A 147 -20.26 3.36 16.32
CA ASP A 147 -21.63 3.53 15.84
C ASP A 147 -22.29 2.16 15.68
N THR A 148 -23.54 1.99 16.17
CA THR A 148 -24.25 0.70 16.05
C THR A 148 -24.38 0.24 14.59
N HIS A 149 -24.60 1.17 13.66
CA HIS A 149 -24.64 0.82 12.24
C HIS A 149 -23.31 0.31 11.69
N PHE A 150 -22.16 0.75 12.24
CA PHE A 150 -20.86 0.24 11.84
C PHE A 150 -20.58 -1.15 12.43
N LEU A 151 -20.96 -1.41 13.68
CA LEU A 151 -20.91 -2.76 14.27
C LEU A 151 -21.72 -3.76 13.46
N GLU A 152 -22.93 -3.38 13.01
CA GLU A 152 -23.73 -4.21 12.13
C GLU A 152 -23.05 -4.51 10.78
N MET A 153 -22.28 -3.56 10.23
CA MET A 153 -21.47 -3.80 9.03
C MET A 153 -20.32 -4.77 9.33
N CYS A 154 -19.64 -4.62 10.47
CA CYS A 154 -18.55 -5.52 10.88
C CYS A 154 -19.04 -6.95 11.08
N ASP A 155 -20.23 -7.13 11.69
CA ASP A 155 -20.87 -8.43 11.81
C ASP A 155 -21.19 -9.04 10.45
N SER A 156 -21.72 -8.24 9.52
CA SER A 156 -22.24 -8.72 8.23
C SER A 156 -21.14 -8.97 7.20
N LEU A 157 -20.10 -8.14 7.19
CA LEU A 157 -18.98 -8.21 6.24
C LEU A 157 -17.77 -8.99 6.79
N GLY A 158 -17.77 -9.29 8.09
CA GLY A 158 -16.71 -10.02 8.75
C GLY A 158 -15.47 -9.16 8.99
N LEU A 159 -15.52 -8.37 10.06
CA LEU A 159 -14.39 -7.65 10.65
C LEU A 159 -14.38 -7.88 12.16
N PHE A 160 -13.20 -8.14 12.72
CA PHE A 160 -13.01 -8.14 14.16
C PHE A 160 -13.02 -6.70 14.69
N VAL A 161 -13.65 -6.49 15.84
CA VAL A 161 -13.74 -5.17 16.48
C VAL A 161 -13.08 -5.21 17.85
N ILE A 162 -12.27 -4.19 18.12
CA ILE A 162 -11.91 -3.78 19.49
C ILE A 162 -12.82 -2.61 19.84
N ASP A 163 -13.71 -2.83 20.79
CA ASP A 163 -14.65 -1.83 21.29
C ASP A 163 -14.09 -1.21 22.57
N GLU A 164 -13.99 0.12 22.60
CA GLU A 164 -13.20 0.88 23.57
C GLU A 164 -14.10 1.79 24.40
N LEU A 165 -14.02 1.63 25.72
CA LEU A 165 -14.56 2.62 26.65
C LEU A 165 -13.80 3.92 26.41
N ALA A 166 -14.51 5.02 26.21
CA ALA A 166 -13.88 6.32 26.00
C ALA A 166 -12.97 6.70 27.18
N GLY A 167 -11.99 7.56 26.89
CA GLY A 167 -10.93 7.97 27.82
C GLY A 167 -9.62 8.03 27.05
N TRP A 168 -8.91 9.15 27.13
CA TRP A 168 -7.63 9.32 26.44
C TRP A 168 -6.55 9.58 27.48
N GLN A 169 -5.83 10.69 27.51
CA GLN A 169 -4.80 10.88 28.55
C GLN A 169 -5.34 11.08 29.99
N ASN A 170 -6.67 11.14 30.14
CA ASN A 170 -7.36 11.17 31.42
C ASN A 170 -8.49 10.15 31.44
N SER A 171 -8.57 9.37 32.53
CA SER A 171 -9.65 8.42 32.75
C SER A 171 -10.90 9.10 33.30
N TYR A 172 -12.07 8.51 33.06
CA TYR A 172 -13.26 8.84 33.87
C TYR A 172 -13.06 8.43 35.33
N ASP A 173 -13.70 9.17 36.25
CA ASP A 173 -13.81 8.73 37.63
C ASP A 173 -14.62 7.41 37.71
N THR A 174 -14.46 6.65 38.79
CA THR A 174 -15.07 5.31 38.89
C THR A 174 -16.60 5.34 38.83
N SER A 175 -17.25 6.37 39.37
CA SER A 175 -18.71 6.43 39.38
C SER A 175 -19.27 6.65 37.97
N THR A 176 -18.68 7.59 37.23
CA THR A 176 -19.02 7.85 35.82
C THR A 176 -18.62 6.67 34.93
N GLY A 177 -17.42 6.13 35.13
CA GLY A 177 -16.88 5.02 34.36
C GLY A 177 -17.74 3.75 34.45
N LEU A 178 -18.24 3.40 35.64
CA LEU A 178 -19.14 2.24 35.82
C LEU A 178 -20.46 2.40 35.07
N ILE A 179 -20.99 3.62 34.97
CA ILE A 179 -22.22 3.90 34.20
C ILE A 179 -21.92 3.72 32.71
N LEU A 180 -20.89 4.41 32.19
CA LEU A 180 -20.54 4.37 30.77
C LEU A 180 -20.18 2.95 30.30
N GLN A 181 -19.37 2.23 31.09
CA GLN A 181 -19.00 0.84 30.82
C GLN A 181 -20.24 -0.06 30.77
N ARG A 182 -21.16 0.08 31.72
CA ARG A 182 -22.41 -0.70 31.73
C ARG A 182 -23.23 -0.43 30.48
N GLU A 183 -23.41 0.82 30.07
CA GLU A 183 -24.21 1.17 28.89
C GLU A 183 -23.57 0.62 27.61
N MET A 184 -22.26 0.77 27.43
CA MET A 184 -21.52 0.17 26.30
C MET A 184 -21.71 -1.35 26.24
N LEU A 185 -21.45 -2.05 27.35
CA LEU A 185 -21.56 -3.50 27.38
C LEU A 185 -22.99 -3.99 27.14
N LEU A 186 -24.00 -3.36 27.76
CA LEU A 186 -25.39 -3.77 27.54
C LEU A 186 -25.86 -3.55 26.10
N ARG A 187 -25.35 -2.52 25.42
CA ARG A 187 -25.64 -2.22 24.02
C ARG A 187 -24.95 -3.21 23.08
N ASP A 188 -23.67 -3.50 23.32
CA ASP A 188 -22.79 -4.05 22.28
C ASP A 188 -22.40 -5.53 22.48
N VAL A 189 -22.63 -6.11 23.67
CA VAL A 189 -22.16 -7.47 24.03
C VAL A 189 -22.57 -8.59 23.06
N ASN A 190 -23.67 -8.42 22.33
CA ASN A 190 -24.20 -9.45 21.44
C ASN A 190 -23.60 -9.43 20.02
N HIS A 191 -22.81 -8.40 19.67
CA HIS A 191 -22.13 -8.33 18.37
C HIS A 191 -21.03 -9.41 18.27
N PRO A 192 -21.12 -10.37 17.32
CA PRO A 192 -20.08 -11.38 17.12
C PRO A 192 -18.75 -10.79 16.65
N SER A 193 -18.74 -9.61 16.03
CA SER A 193 -17.52 -8.93 15.61
C SER A 193 -16.60 -8.51 16.76
N ILE A 194 -17.14 -8.15 17.93
CA ILE A 194 -16.36 -7.63 19.06
C ILE A 194 -15.58 -8.74 19.73
N VAL A 195 -14.26 -8.76 19.58
CA VAL A 195 -13.38 -9.84 20.09
C VAL A 195 -12.60 -9.46 21.34
N LEU A 196 -12.40 -8.16 21.55
CA LEU A 196 -11.71 -7.59 22.69
C LEU A 196 -12.47 -6.35 23.17
N TRP A 197 -12.39 -6.08 24.47
CA TRP A 197 -12.79 -4.81 25.06
C TRP A 197 -11.55 -3.99 25.38
N SER A 198 -11.65 -2.67 25.30
CA SER A 198 -10.59 -1.74 25.68
C SER A 198 -11.09 -0.76 26.74
N ASN A 199 -10.24 -0.41 27.72
CA ASN A 199 -10.55 0.52 28.81
C ASN A 199 -9.77 1.82 28.59
N GLY A 200 -10.25 2.74 27.74
CA GLY A 200 -9.53 3.97 27.43
C GLY A 200 -8.29 3.78 26.55
N ASN A 201 -7.53 4.86 26.35
CA ASN A 201 -6.34 4.93 25.50
C ASN A 201 -5.23 5.75 26.21
N GLU A 202 -3.95 5.43 26.01
CA GLU A 202 -2.82 6.30 26.41
C GLU A 202 -2.84 6.88 27.85
N GLY A 203 -3.17 6.05 28.83
CA GLY A 203 -3.26 6.40 30.25
C GLY A 203 -4.68 6.64 30.75
N GLY A 204 -5.67 6.57 29.85
CA GLY A 204 -7.09 6.84 30.13
C GLY A 204 -7.88 5.73 30.76
N TRP A 205 -7.23 4.62 31.09
CA TRP A 205 -7.88 3.53 31.79
C TRP A 205 -8.11 3.89 33.25
N ASN A 206 -9.25 3.46 33.78
CA ASN A 206 -9.47 3.38 35.22
C ASN A 206 -9.44 1.92 35.65
N ASN A 207 -8.38 1.51 36.36
CA ASN A 207 -8.17 0.13 36.80
C ASN A 207 -9.29 -0.41 37.69
N ALA A 208 -10.05 0.46 38.37
CA ALA A 208 -11.18 0.03 39.18
C ALA A 208 -12.31 -0.56 38.34
N LEU A 209 -12.36 -0.28 37.03
CA LEU A 209 -13.38 -0.76 36.10
C LEU A 209 -13.06 -2.14 35.52
N ASP A 210 -11.81 -2.60 35.55
CA ASP A 210 -11.36 -3.77 34.77
C ASP A 210 -12.14 -5.05 35.09
N GLN A 211 -12.39 -5.32 36.37
CA GLN A 211 -13.15 -6.50 36.80
C GLN A 211 -14.63 -6.46 36.38
N HIS A 212 -15.18 -5.26 36.18
CA HIS A 212 -16.61 -5.04 35.93
C HIS A 212 -17.00 -5.27 34.47
N PHE A 213 -16.03 -5.38 33.54
CA PHE A 213 -16.30 -5.85 32.18
C PHE A 213 -16.95 -7.25 32.17
N ALA A 214 -16.56 -8.12 33.11
CA ALA A 214 -17.11 -9.47 33.23
C ALA A 214 -18.53 -9.52 33.82
N ASP A 215 -19.02 -8.45 34.45
CA ASP A 215 -20.36 -8.41 35.07
C ASP A 215 -21.48 -8.40 34.00
N TYR A 216 -21.17 -7.87 32.81
CA TYR A 216 -22.11 -7.72 31.70
C TYR A 216 -21.74 -8.54 30.46
N ASP A 217 -20.47 -8.94 30.29
CA ASP A 217 -20.06 -9.87 29.24
C ASP A 217 -19.93 -11.32 29.73
N ILE A 218 -20.96 -12.12 29.46
CA ILE A 218 -20.97 -13.55 29.84
C ILE A 218 -19.88 -14.37 29.11
N GLN A 219 -19.35 -13.87 28.00
CA GLN A 219 -18.26 -14.52 27.26
C GLN A 219 -16.90 -14.29 27.95
N LYS A 220 -16.82 -13.29 28.85
CA LYS A 220 -15.59 -12.86 29.52
C LYS A 220 -14.48 -12.58 28.50
N ARG A 221 -14.79 -11.84 27.44
CA ARG A 221 -13.78 -11.43 26.46
C ARG A 221 -12.66 -10.66 27.15
N HIS A 222 -11.48 -10.78 26.58
CA HIS A 222 -10.28 -10.19 27.15
C HIS A 222 -10.34 -8.66 27.07
N VAL A 223 -9.88 -8.00 28.14
CA VAL A 223 -9.81 -6.54 28.26
C VAL A 223 -8.36 -6.11 28.09
N ILE A 224 -8.13 -5.07 27.28
CA ILE A 224 -6.81 -4.48 27.03
C ILE A 224 -6.75 -3.03 27.51
N HIS A 225 -5.54 -2.56 27.80
CA HIS A 225 -5.21 -1.14 27.95
C HIS A 225 -4.25 -0.77 26.82
N PRO A 226 -4.70 -0.04 25.78
CA PRO A 226 -3.85 0.45 24.68
C PRO A 226 -2.68 1.29 25.19
N TRP A 227 -1.50 1.10 24.62
CA TRP A 227 -0.25 1.71 25.12
C TRP A 227 0.19 1.23 26.51
N ALA A 228 -0.15 -0.01 26.88
CA ALA A 228 0.32 -0.64 28.11
C ALA A 228 0.50 -2.17 27.98
N ASP A 229 1.31 -2.72 28.89
CA ASP A 229 1.31 -4.14 29.20
C ASP A 229 0.25 -4.41 30.27
N PHE A 230 -0.85 -5.03 29.86
CA PHE A 230 -1.98 -5.31 30.74
C PHE A 230 -2.54 -6.70 30.45
N ASN A 231 -2.84 -7.43 31.52
CA ASN A 231 -3.48 -8.75 31.44
C ASN A 231 -2.75 -9.75 30.51
N GLN A 232 -1.42 -9.65 30.40
CA GLN A 232 -0.54 -10.48 29.55
C GLN A 232 -0.65 -10.22 28.04
N LEU A 233 -1.25 -9.09 27.65
CA LEU A 233 -1.24 -8.56 26.30
C LEU A 233 -0.51 -7.20 26.32
N ASP A 234 0.62 -7.15 25.63
CA ASP A 234 1.46 -5.97 25.44
C ASP A 234 0.99 -5.20 24.21
N THR A 235 0.28 -4.10 24.47
CA THR A 235 -0.11 -3.14 23.44
C THR A 235 0.90 -2.00 23.39
N HIS A 236 1.18 -1.54 22.18
CA HIS A 236 2.19 -0.51 21.93
C HIS A 236 1.73 0.37 20.77
N HIS A 237 2.14 1.63 20.78
CA HIS A 237 1.89 2.66 19.79
C HIS A 237 3.22 2.96 19.10
N TYR A 238 3.24 2.83 17.80
CA TYR A 238 4.40 3.11 16.98
C TYR A 238 5.64 2.36 17.52
N PRO A 239 5.70 1.02 17.44
CA PRO A 239 6.94 0.29 17.65
C PRO A 239 7.97 0.63 16.55
N ALA A 240 9.27 0.60 16.86
CA ALA A 240 10.34 0.66 15.86
C ALA A 240 10.59 -0.75 15.28
N TYR A 241 11.21 -0.89 14.11
CA TYR A 241 11.48 -2.20 13.51
C TYR A 241 12.25 -3.16 14.44
N LEU A 242 13.21 -2.62 15.20
CA LEU A 242 14.00 -3.37 16.20
C LEU A 242 13.34 -3.43 17.59
N THR A 243 12.07 -3.02 17.73
CA THR A 243 11.32 -3.26 18.96
C THR A 243 11.20 -4.77 19.14
N GLY A 244 11.80 -5.29 20.21
CA GLY A 244 11.89 -6.74 20.43
C GLY A 244 12.66 -7.14 21.68
N VAL A 245 13.58 -6.30 22.16
CA VAL A 245 14.23 -6.49 23.46
C VAL A 245 13.15 -6.44 24.55
N ALA A 246 13.01 -7.54 25.31
CA ALA A 246 11.92 -7.82 26.27
C ALA A 246 10.50 -8.04 25.70
N ARG A 247 10.35 -8.16 24.37
CA ARG A 247 9.10 -8.55 23.69
C ARG A 247 9.31 -9.84 22.90
N PHE A 248 9.92 -9.73 21.73
CA PHE A 248 10.19 -10.86 20.86
C PHE A 248 11.42 -11.69 21.25
N THR A 249 12.42 -11.08 21.87
CA THR A 249 13.66 -11.79 22.26
C THR A 249 13.52 -12.51 23.59
N ASN A 250 12.99 -11.82 24.61
CA ASN A 250 12.89 -12.32 25.99
C ASN A 250 11.53 -12.03 26.63
N GLY A 251 10.56 -11.52 25.86
CA GLY A 251 9.21 -11.27 26.36
C GLY A 251 8.37 -12.53 26.36
N TYR A 252 7.29 -12.48 27.14
CA TYR A 252 6.37 -13.61 27.32
C TYR A 252 4.90 -13.22 27.09
N ASN A 253 4.60 -11.93 26.90
CA ASN A 253 3.25 -11.46 26.64
C ASN A 253 2.94 -11.49 25.15
N VAL A 254 1.65 -11.66 24.83
CA VAL A 254 1.17 -11.54 23.44
C VAL A 254 1.36 -10.09 23.02
N PHE A 255 1.97 -9.85 21.87
CA PHE A 255 2.29 -8.51 21.39
C PHE A 255 1.36 -8.12 20.24
N MET A 256 0.64 -7.01 20.41
CA MET A 256 -0.31 -6.49 19.43
C MET A 256 -0.36 -4.96 19.51
N PRO A 257 0.44 -4.24 18.70
CA PRO A 257 0.35 -2.80 18.67
C PRO A 257 -1.05 -2.31 18.29
N THR A 258 -1.62 -1.47 19.14
CA THR A 258 -2.93 -0.84 18.95
C THR A 258 -2.84 0.38 18.03
N GLU A 259 -1.63 0.89 17.79
CA GLU A 259 -1.33 1.92 16.78
C GLU A 259 0.06 1.62 16.18
N PHE A 260 0.19 1.56 14.86
CA PHE A 260 1.49 1.49 14.16
C PHE A 260 1.38 2.00 12.72
N MET A 261 2.51 2.18 12.03
CA MET A 261 2.55 2.64 10.63
C MET A 261 1.71 3.91 10.39
N HIS A 262 2.04 4.98 11.11
CA HIS A 262 1.28 6.23 11.10
C HIS A 262 1.25 6.86 9.70
N GLY A 263 0.07 7.22 9.22
CA GLY A 263 -0.20 7.72 7.89
C GLY A 263 -0.21 9.23 7.73
N GLN A 264 0.50 10.00 8.56
CA GLN A 264 0.48 11.45 8.43
C GLN A 264 0.93 11.87 7.03
N TYR A 265 0.09 12.59 6.28
CA TYR A 265 0.26 12.95 4.88
C TYR A 265 0.48 11.72 3.95
N ASP A 266 -0.05 10.56 4.37
CA ASP A 266 0.22 9.16 3.96
C ASP A 266 1.70 8.82 3.75
N GLN A 267 2.55 9.36 4.60
CA GLN A 267 3.98 9.04 4.55
C GLN A 267 4.30 7.78 5.35
N GLY A 268 3.37 6.81 5.51
CA GLY A 268 3.67 5.72 6.43
C GLY A 268 2.84 4.47 6.57
N HIS A 269 1.60 4.43 6.10
CA HIS A 269 0.85 3.17 6.16
C HIS A 269 1.57 2.03 5.42
N GLY A 270 2.10 2.32 4.23
CA GLY A 270 2.86 1.36 3.43
C GLY A 270 4.39 1.43 3.63
N ALA A 271 4.92 2.47 4.25
CA ALA A 271 6.37 2.74 4.27
C ALA A 271 7.11 1.85 5.27
N GLY A 272 7.81 0.82 4.77
CA GLY A 272 8.48 -0.20 5.59
C GLY A 272 7.55 -1.31 6.08
N LEU A 273 6.26 -1.30 5.68
CA LEU A 273 5.27 -2.26 6.15
C LEU A 273 5.70 -3.71 5.91
N GLN A 274 6.27 -4.00 4.73
CA GLN A 274 6.76 -5.33 4.39
C GLN A 274 7.83 -5.82 5.38
N ASP A 275 8.79 -4.97 5.74
CA ASP A 275 9.84 -5.32 6.70
C ASP A 275 9.26 -5.62 8.09
N PHE A 276 8.39 -4.75 8.60
CA PHE A 276 7.71 -4.98 9.88
C PHE A 276 6.90 -6.27 9.86
N TRP A 277 6.09 -6.45 8.82
CA TRP A 277 5.19 -7.59 8.72
C TRP A 277 5.96 -8.90 8.62
N ASP A 278 6.97 -8.98 7.75
CA ASP A 278 7.81 -10.18 7.58
C ASP A 278 8.61 -10.51 8.84
N ASN A 279 9.09 -9.51 9.57
CA ASN A 279 9.83 -9.73 10.81
C ASN A 279 8.89 -10.17 11.94
N TYR A 280 7.82 -9.42 12.19
CA TYR A 280 6.96 -9.61 13.36
C TYR A 280 6.12 -10.88 13.26
N THR A 281 5.61 -11.22 12.08
CA THR A 281 4.80 -12.44 11.90
C THR A 281 5.59 -13.74 12.06
N ARG A 282 6.93 -13.69 12.06
CA ARG A 282 7.77 -14.85 12.41
C ARG A 282 7.78 -15.13 13.92
N HIS A 283 7.38 -14.17 14.74
CA HIS A 283 7.33 -14.35 16.19
C HIS A 283 5.98 -14.93 16.61
N PRO A 284 5.95 -16.06 17.34
CA PRO A 284 4.71 -16.75 17.68
C PRO A 284 3.80 -15.95 18.61
N LEU A 285 4.33 -14.97 19.35
CA LEU A 285 3.54 -14.11 20.25
C LEU A 285 2.95 -12.88 19.55
N PHE A 286 3.29 -12.62 18.30
CA PHE A 286 2.71 -11.50 17.56
C PHE A 286 1.27 -11.83 17.17
N ALA A 287 0.33 -10.97 17.54
CA ALA A 287 -1.09 -11.13 17.23
C ALA A 287 -1.59 -10.11 16.18
N GLY A 288 -0.68 -9.49 15.43
CA GLY A 288 -1.02 -8.47 14.43
C GLY A 288 -0.96 -7.05 14.99
N GLY A 289 -1.64 -6.09 14.36
CA GLY A 289 -1.65 -4.69 14.80
C GLY A 289 -2.66 -3.81 14.06
N PHE A 290 -2.77 -2.56 14.50
CA PHE A 290 -3.76 -1.60 13.99
C PHE A 290 -3.08 -0.32 13.46
N MET A 291 -3.26 -0.05 12.18
CA MET A 291 -2.75 1.15 11.50
C MET A 291 -3.37 2.45 12.03
N TRP A 292 -2.64 3.56 12.02
CA TRP A 292 -3.16 4.91 12.36
C TRP A 292 -3.11 5.85 11.15
N ASP A 293 -4.22 6.27 10.56
CA ASP A 293 -5.59 5.79 10.74
C ASP A 293 -6.38 5.68 9.41
N PHE A 294 -7.69 5.42 9.50
CA PHE A 294 -8.50 5.09 8.32
C PHE A 294 -8.73 6.25 7.34
N CYS A 295 -8.93 7.48 7.80
CA CYS A 295 -9.26 8.64 6.96
C CYS A 295 -8.78 9.95 7.58
N ASP A 296 -8.33 10.87 6.72
CA ASP A 296 -8.07 12.26 7.10
C ASP A 296 -9.32 12.92 7.70
N ASN A 297 -9.19 13.46 8.91
CA ASN A 297 -10.28 14.10 9.62
C ASN A 297 -10.31 15.62 9.36
N ALA A 298 -10.64 16.01 8.12
CA ALA A 298 -10.78 17.41 7.73
C ALA A 298 -12.26 17.86 7.68
N VAL A 299 -12.67 18.73 8.59
CA VAL A 299 -14.07 19.18 8.69
C VAL A 299 -14.35 20.29 7.70
N LYS A 300 -15.50 20.25 7.03
CA LYS A 300 -15.91 21.31 6.12
C LYS A 300 -16.39 22.54 6.89
N ARG A 301 -15.68 23.65 6.72
CA ARG A 301 -15.94 24.91 7.41
C ARG A 301 -16.86 25.81 6.59
N ALA A 302 -18.16 25.66 6.78
CA ALA A 302 -19.16 26.54 6.13
C ALA A 302 -18.94 28.03 6.48
N ASP A 303 -18.42 28.32 7.67
CA ASP A 303 -18.05 29.67 8.13
C ASP A 303 -16.81 30.24 7.42
N LYS A 304 -16.03 29.39 6.73
CA LYS A 304 -14.82 29.76 6.00
C LYS A 304 -14.93 29.42 4.50
N GLY A 305 -16.12 29.55 3.92
CA GLY A 305 -16.32 29.34 2.48
C GLY A 305 -16.23 27.88 2.03
N GLY A 306 -16.35 26.92 2.96
CA GLY A 306 -16.37 25.49 2.65
C GLY A 306 -15.01 24.81 2.57
N ILE A 307 -13.93 25.46 3.03
CA ILE A 307 -12.60 24.82 3.14
C ILE A 307 -12.67 23.56 4.00
N LEU A 308 -11.76 22.62 3.75
CA LEU A 308 -11.59 21.46 4.60
C LEU A 308 -10.47 21.74 5.62
N ASP A 309 -10.82 21.67 6.90
CA ASP A 309 -9.96 22.07 8.01
C ASP A 309 -9.56 20.81 8.80
N SER A 310 -8.33 20.34 8.57
CA SER A 310 -7.68 19.25 9.32
C SER A 310 -6.92 19.75 10.56
N GLU A 311 -7.11 21.02 10.94
CA GLU A 311 -6.30 21.66 11.97
C GLU A 311 -4.79 21.53 11.66
N THR A 312 -4.41 21.90 10.44
CA THR A 312 -3.03 21.81 9.93
C THR A 312 -2.50 20.37 9.89
N PHE A 313 -1.56 20.03 10.77
CA PHE A 313 -0.86 18.74 10.80
C PHE A 313 -1.47 17.71 11.74
N ASN A 314 -2.49 18.05 12.53
CA ASN A 314 -2.96 17.15 13.59
C ASN A 314 -4.01 16.13 13.13
N ALA A 315 -4.60 16.29 11.95
CA ALA A 315 -5.64 15.40 11.44
C ALA A 315 -5.51 14.87 9.98
N PRO A 316 -4.45 15.12 9.20
CA PRO A 316 -4.22 14.45 7.92
C PRO A 316 -3.44 13.13 8.11
N ASP A 317 -4.01 12.16 8.83
CA ASP A 317 -3.34 10.92 9.26
C ASP A 317 -3.77 9.66 8.49
N GLY A 318 -4.70 9.81 7.55
CA GLY A 318 -5.43 8.74 6.92
C GLY A 318 -4.62 7.97 5.87
N ILE A 319 -5.00 6.71 5.67
CA ILE A 319 -4.68 5.96 4.43
C ILE A 319 -5.58 6.39 3.26
N LEU A 320 -6.58 7.21 3.56
CA LEU A 320 -7.55 7.78 2.65
C LEU A 320 -7.72 9.27 2.95
N GLY A 321 -7.98 10.05 1.90
CA GLY A 321 -8.39 11.44 2.03
C GLY A 321 -9.78 11.60 2.70
N PRO A 322 -10.22 12.84 2.98
CA PRO A 322 -11.43 13.11 3.76
C PRO A 322 -12.72 12.53 3.15
N TYR A 323 -12.80 12.43 1.83
CA TYR A 323 -13.91 11.81 1.09
C TYR A 323 -13.58 10.40 0.57
N ARG A 324 -12.63 9.72 1.24
CA ARG A 324 -12.20 8.34 0.95
C ARG A 324 -11.41 8.20 -0.36
N GLU A 325 -10.73 9.27 -0.77
CA GLU A 325 -9.77 9.23 -1.87
C GLU A 325 -8.65 8.22 -1.54
N LYS A 326 -8.38 7.28 -2.45
CA LYS A 326 -7.36 6.24 -2.23
C LYS A 326 -5.96 6.79 -2.44
N GLU A 327 -5.14 6.68 -1.41
CA GLU A 327 -3.76 7.14 -1.43
C GLU A 327 -2.77 6.03 -1.79
N GLY A 328 -1.48 6.37 -1.93
CA GLY A 328 -0.46 5.42 -2.41
C GLY A 328 -0.33 4.19 -1.51
N SER A 329 -0.32 4.37 -0.18
CA SER A 329 -0.20 3.24 0.75
C SER A 329 -1.41 2.32 0.74
N TYR A 330 -2.60 2.78 0.33
CA TYR A 330 -3.79 1.92 0.22
C TYR A 330 -3.49 0.65 -0.57
N TYR A 331 -2.82 0.81 -1.71
CA TYR A 331 -2.46 -0.30 -2.59
C TYR A 331 -1.27 -1.09 -2.05
N THR A 332 -0.31 -0.45 -1.37
CA THR A 332 0.78 -1.15 -0.69
C THR A 332 0.23 -2.10 0.37
N VAL A 333 -0.64 -1.62 1.25
CA VAL A 333 -1.27 -2.42 2.30
C VAL A 333 -2.05 -3.58 1.68
N ARG A 334 -2.87 -3.29 0.65
CA ARG A 334 -3.61 -4.32 -0.08
C ARG A 334 -2.72 -5.45 -0.60
N GLU A 335 -1.56 -5.13 -1.17
CA GLU A 335 -0.62 -6.15 -1.68
C GLU A 335 0.09 -6.91 -0.53
N VAL A 336 0.69 -6.19 0.42
CA VAL A 336 1.47 -6.78 1.53
C VAL A 336 0.60 -7.66 2.42
N TRP A 337 -0.65 -7.27 2.65
CA TRP A 337 -1.60 -8.01 3.48
C TRP A 337 -2.50 -8.96 2.71
N SER A 338 -2.28 -9.15 1.40
CA SER A 338 -3.00 -10.15 0.62
C SER A 338 -2.96 -11.53 1.31
N PRO A 339 -4.11 -12.21 1.48
CA PRO A 339 -4.15 -13.58 1.99
C PRO A 339 -3.59 -14.60 0.98
N ILE A 340 -3.35 -14.24 -0.27
CA ILE A 340 -2.60 -15.06 -1.24
C ILE A 340 -1.27 -14.37 -1.51
N GLN A 341 -0.17 -15.03 -1.18
CA GLN A 341 1.18 -14.48 -1.32
C GLN A 341 1.93 -15.23 -2.42
N ILE A 342 2.14 -14.59 -3.57
CA ILE A 342 2.90 -15.14 -4.69
C ILE A 342 4.40 -14.97 -4.39
N LYS A 343 5.16 -16.07 -4.42
CA LYS A 343 6.61 -16.00 -4.21
C LYS A 343 7.27 -15.27 -5.38
N LYS A 344 8.37 -14.57 -5.09
CA LYS A 344 9.12 -13.81 -6.10
C LYS A 344 9.43 -14.68 -7.32
N GLN A 345 9.05 -14.19 -8.49
CA GLN A 345 9.22 -14.87 -9.77
C GLN A 345 9.79 -13.92 -10.82
N TYR A 346 10.49 -14.51 -11.79
CA TYR A 346 10.99 -13.83 -12.98
C TYR A 346 10.45 -14.56 -14.21
N ILE A 347 9.92 -13.80 -15.16
CA ILE A 347 9.50 -14.37 -16.45
C ILE A 347 10.76 -14.46 -17.31
N THR A 348 11.12 -15.69 -17.65
CA THR A 348 12.27 -16.00 -18.51
C THR A 348 11.78 -16.86 -19.66
N SER A 349 12.64 -17.10 -20.66
CA SER A 349 12.35 -18.05 -21.76
C SER A 349 12.04 -19.47 -21.28
N SER A 350 12.40 -19.82 -20.03
CA SER A 350 12.09 -21.11 -19.41
C SER A 350 10.78 -21.15 -18.63
N PHE A 351 10.01 -20.04 -18.58
CA PHE A 351 8.76 -19.98 -17.84
C PHE A 351 7.72 -20.91 -18.44
N LYS A 352 7.19 -21.83 -17.62
CA LYS A 352 6.21 -22.85 -18.02
C LYS A 352 4.82 -22.66 -17.41
N GLY A 353 4.55 -21.47 -16.86
CA GLY A 353 3.26 -21.18 -16.20
C GLY A 353 3.14 -21.71 -14.78
N GLU A 354 4.22 -22.22 -14.19
CA GLU A 354 4.23 -22.73 -12.81
C GLU A 354 4.84 -21.72 -11.84
N PHE A 355 4.20 -21.50 -10.70
CA PHE A 355 4.71 -20.61 -9.66
C PHE A 355 4.27 -21.04 -8.25
N MET A 356 5.04 -20.62 -7.24
CA MET A 356 4.78 -20.93 -5.84
C MET A 356 3.94 -19.83 -5.19
N LEU A 357 2.95 -20.22 -4.38
CA LEU A 357 2.16 -19.31 -3.56
C LEU A 357 1.89 -19.88 -2.17
N SER A 358 1.61 -19.01 -1.22
CA SER A 358 1.23 -19.36 0.15
C SER A 358 -0.21 -18.93 0.45
N ASN A 359 -0.93 -19.75 1.21
CA ASN A 359 -2.24 -19.41 1.77
C ASN A 359 -2.07 -18.75 3.15
N ASN A 360 -2.32 -17.45 3.24
CA ASN A 360 -2.27 -16.64 4.44
C ASN A 360 -3.67 -16.20 4.92
N TYR A 361 -4.75 -16.85 4.47
CA TYR A 361 -6.05 -16.78 5.14
C TYR A 361 -5.96 -17.38 6.56
N LEU A 362 -6.93 -17.06 7.41
CA LEU A 362 -7.11 -17.68 8.73
C LEU A 362 -7.97 -18.94 8.65
N PHE A 363 -9.00 -18.96 7.79
CA PHE A 363 -10.02 -20.03 7.75
C PHE A 363 -10.24 -20.63 6.35
N THR A 364 -9.98 -19.87 5.29
CA THR A 364 -10.33 -20.22 3.92
C THR A 364 -9.27 -21.10 3.26
N ASN A 365 -9.71 -22.18 2.63
CA ASN A 365 -8.85 -23.01 1.77
C ASN A 365 -8.85 -22.44 0.34
N LEU A 366 -7.71 -22.44 -0.33
CA LEU A 366 -7.58 -21.83 -1.67
C LEU A 366 -8.42 -22.51 -2.77
N SER A 367 -8.92 -23.72 -2.55
CA SER A 367 -9.91 -24.36 -3.45
C SER A 367 -11.23 -23.60 -3.53
N GLN A 368 -11.50 -22.68 -2.59
CA GLN A 368 -12.66 -21.80 -2.61
C GLN A 368 -12.39 -20.48 -3.35
N CYS A 369 -11.13 -20.16 -3.61
CA CYS A 369 -10.71 -18.96 -4.31
C CYS A 369 -10.58 -19.22 -5.81
N THR A 370 -10.49 -18.15 -6.60
CA THR A 370 -10.16 -18.24 -8.03
C THR A 370 -9.03 -17.28 -8.35
N MET A 371 -8.30 -17.54 -9.44
CA MET A 371 -7.26 -16.66 -9.93
C MET A 371 -7.23 -16.71 -11.45
N LYS A 372 -7.03 -15.55 -12.07
CA LYS A 372 -6.97 -15.39 -13.52
C LYS A 372 -5.62 -14.84 -13.93
N TYR A 373 -5.20 -15.17 -15.14
CA TYR A 373 -4.07 -14.53 -15.79
C TYR A 373 -4.53 -13.73 -17.01
N GLN A 374 -3.81 -12.64 -17.28
CA GLN A 374 -3.98 -11.81 -18.46
C GLN A 374 -2.61 -11.44 -19.02
N ILE A 375 -2.47 -11.50 -20.34
CA ILE A 375 -1.26 -11.14 -21.07
C ILE A 375 -1.55 -9.89 -21.90
N TYR A 376 -0.79 -8.83 -21.67
CA TYR A 376 -0.96 -7.56 -22.37
C TYR A 376 0.20 -7.27 -23.31
N ALA A 377 -0.11 -6.80 -24.52
CA ALA A 377 0.82 -6.05 -25.34
C ALA A 377 0.84 -4.60 -24.87
N ALA A 378 2.02 -4.02 -24.71
CA ALA A 378 2.23 -2.64 -24.31
C ALA A 378 3.11 -1.95 -25.37
N PRO A 379 2.57 -1.50 -26.51
CA PRO A 379 3.39 -0.87 -27.55
C PRO A 379 3.94 0.47 -27.08
N SER A 380 5.20 0.77 -27.45
CA SER A 380 5.80 2.07 -27.19
C SER A 380 5.43 3.10 -28.26
N PRO A 381 5.65 4.41 -28.02
CA PRO A 381 5.42 5.44 -29.03
C PRO A 381 6.22 5.25 -30.34
N LEU A 382 7.33 4.49 -30.34
CA LEU A 382 8.06 4.14 -31.58
C LEU A 382 7.21 3.27 -32.52
N LYS A 383 6.47 2.32 -31.95
CA LYS A 383 5.64 1.37 -32.69
C LYS A 383 4.22 1.91 -32.91
N GLY A 384 3.75 2.76 -32.01
CA GLY A 384 2.38 3.27 -31.99
C GLY A 384 1.38 2.24 -31.48
N GLY A 385 0.20 2.71 -31.07
CA GLY A 385 -0.89 1.87 -30.56
C GLY A 385 -1.22 2.10 -29.08
N GLN A 386 -2.10 1.25 -28.57
CA GLN A 386 -2.58 1.25 -27.20
C GLN A 386 -2.34 -0.11 -26.56
N GLN A 387 -2.30 -0.15 -25.22
CA GLN A 387 -2.24 -1.39 -24.48
C GLN A 387 -3.45 -2.25 -24.85
N SER A 388 -3.22 -3.54 -25.13
CA SER A 388 -4.29 -4.47 -25.53
C SER A 388 -4.10 -5.84 -24.91
N LEU A 389 -5.21 -6.50 -24.58
CA LEU A 389 -5.23 -7.87 -24.06
C LEU A 389 -4.96 -8.84 -25.22
N LEU A 390 -3.91 -9.65 -25.12
CA LEU A 390 -3.57 -10.68 -26.11
C LEU A 390 -4.16 -12.04 -25.76
N ALA A 391 -4.17 -12.38 -24.47
CA ALA A 391 -4.67 -13.65 -23.97
C ALA A 391 -5.13 -13.52 -22.52
N SER A 392 -6.07 -14.36 -22.12
CA SER A 392 -6.48 -14.52 -20.73
C SER A 392 -6.88 -15.96 -20.46
N GLY A 393 -6.89 -16.33 -19.19
CA GLY A 393 -7.36 -17.64 -18.76
C GLY A 393 -7.37 -17.76 -17.25
N GLU A 394 -7.71 -18.95 -16.78
CA GLU A 394 -7.75 -19.28 -15.36
C GLU A 394 -6.40 -19.86 -14.91
N VAL A 395 -6.07 -19.64 -13.65
CA VAL A 395 -4.97 -20.29 -12.94
C VAL A 395 -5.55 -21.43 -12.11
N VAL A 396 -4.97 -22.61 -12.20
CA VAL A 396 -5.30 -23.74 -11.35
C VAL A 396 -4.64 -23.52 -9.99
N LEU A 397 -5.46 -23.17 -8.99
CA LEU A 397 -5.03 -23.04 -7.60
C LEU A 397 -5.00 -24.42 -6.91
N PRO A 398 -3.93 -24.75 -6.15
CA PRO A 398 -3.91 -25.95 -5.33
C PRO A 398 -4.88 -25.82 -4.15
N SER A 399 -5.42 -26.95 -3.66
CA SER A 399 -6.14 -26.97 -2.38
C SER A 399 -5.13 -26.86 -1.25
N LEU A 400 -4.96 -25.64 -0.73
CA LEU A 400 -4.08 -25.33 0.38
C LEU A 400 -4.90 -24.84 1.56
N HIS A 401 -4.71 -25.47 2.72
CA HIS A 401 -5.19 -24.96 3.99
C HIS A 401 -4.40 -23.71 4.42
N PRO A 402 -4.96 -22.86 5.30
CA PRO A 402 -4.23 -21.79 5.96
C PRO A 402 -2.83 -22.19 6.43
N GLY A 403 -1.81 -21.42 6.07
CA GLY A 403 -0.40 -21.64 6.41
C GLY A 403 0.39 -22.48 5.41
N GLU A 404 -0.27 -23.18 4.48
CA GLU A 404 0.41 -24.03 3.50
C GLU A 404 0.97 -23.24 2.31
N THR A 405 1.99 -23.80 1.67
CA THR A 405 2.61 -23.27 0.46
C THR A 405 2.62 -24.35 -0.61
N GLY A 406 2.24 -24.01 -1.84
CA GLY A 406 2.10 -24.96 -2.93
C GLY A 406 2.28 -24.32 -4.30
N ARG A 407 2.16 -25.15 -5.33
CA ARG A 407 2.35 -24.77 -6.73
C ARG A 407 1.02 -24.50 -7.40
N ALA A 408 0.88 -23.31 -7.99
CA ALA A 408 -0.19 -22.99 -8.92
C ALA A 408 0.31 -23.09 -10.35
N VAL A 409 -0.62 -23.34 -11.27
CA VAL A 409 -0.30 -23.58 -12.69
C VAL A 409 -1.26 -22.80 -13.58
N MET A 410 -0.73 -22.01 -14.50
CA MET A 410 -1.46 -21.44 -15.64
C MET A 410 -1.04 -22.14 -16.93
N GLN A 411 -1.96 -22.20 -17.90
CA GLN A 411 -1.59 -22.58 -19.25
C GLN A 411 -0.84 -21.41 -19.90
N VAL A 412 0.33 -21.69 -20.47
CA VAL A 412 1.09 -20.68 -21.22
C VAL A 412 0.57 -20.68 -22.65
N PRO A 413 -0.15 -19.64 -23.11
CA PRO A 413 -0.64 -19.58 -24.47
C PRO A 413 0.54 -19.49 -25.48
N GLU A 414 0.34 -19.97 -26.71
CA GLU A 414 1.40 -19.99 -27.73
C GLU A 414 1.99 -18.59 -27.99
N ASN A 415 1.16 -17.55 -27.93
CA ASN A 415 1.55 -16.15 -28.11
C ASN A 415 2.01 -15.45 -26.80
N PHE A 416 2.31 -16.19 -25.73
CA PHE A 416 2.70 -15.59 -24.43
C PHE A 416 3.86 -14.60 -24.57
N PHE A 417 4.92 -14.98 -25.28
CA PHE A 417 6.11 -14.13 -25.48
C PHE A 417 5.90 -13.01 -26.51
N GLU A 418 4.77 -12.97 -27.21
CA GLU A 418 4.37 -11.79 -27.99
C GLU A 418 3.89 -10.65 -27.06
N GLY A 419 3.42 -10.99 -25.85
CA GLY A 419 3.06 -10.04 -24.80
C GLY A 419 4.26 -9.36 -24.16
N ASP A 420 3.97 -8.34 -23.35
CA ASP A 420 4.94 -7.52 -22.63
C ASP A 420 4.69 -7.51 -21.11
N VAL A 421 3.45 -7.74 -20.66
CA VAL A 421 3.09 -7.82 -19.24
C VAL A 421 2.24 -9.06 -18.97
N LEU A 422 2.65 -9.86 -17.98
CA LEU A 422 1.80 -10.86 -17.33
C LEU A 422 1.13 -10.20 -16.12
N GLN A 423 -0.20 -10.27 -16.05
CA GLN A 423 -0.98 -9.94 -14.85
C GLN A 423 -1.60 -11.20 -14.28
N LEU A 424 -1.55 -11.34 -12.95
CA LEU A 424 -2.31 -12.32 -12.18
C LEU A 424 -3.26 -11.57 -11.25
N GLU A 425 -4.53 -11.96 -11.21
CA GLU A 425 -5.53 -11.40 -10.28
C GLU A 425 -6.21 -12.53 -9.52
N ALA A 426 -6.27 -12.40 -8.19
CA ALA A 426 -6.92 -13.37 -7.33
C ALA A 426 -8.25 -12.83 -6.79
N PHE A 427 -9.23 -13.73 -6.61
CA PHE A 427 -10.55 -13.43 -6.09
C PHE A 427 -10.89 -14.35 -4.91
N ASP A 428 -11.58 -13.80 -3.92
CA ASP A 428 -12.01 -14.54 -2.73
C ASP A 428 -13.18 -15.50 -3.02
N ALA A 429 -13.63 -16.22 -1.99
CA ALA A 429 -14.74 -17.17 -2.09
C ALA A 429 -16.09 -16.54 -2.49
N THR A 430 -16.20 -15.21 -2.43
CA THR A 430 -17.38 -14.44 -2.86
C THR A 430 -17.21 -13.83 -4.26
N GLY A 431 -16.05 -14.04 -4.90
CA GLY A 431 -15.72 -13.48 -6.21
C GLY A 431 -15.21 -12.03 -6.16
N LYS A 432 -14.88 -11.48 -4.99
CA LYS A 432 -14.30 -10.13 -4.89
C LYS A 432 -12.79 -10.16 -5.09
N SER A 433 -12.27 -9.15 -5.79
CA SER A 433 -10.83 -9.03 -6.08
C SER A 433 -10.03 -8.81 -4.81
N ILE A 434 -9.08 -9.71 -4.56
CA ILE A 434 -8.13 -9.67 -3.43
C ILE A 434 -7.01 -8.69 -3.76
N CYS A 435 -6.30 -8.95 -4.85
CA CYS A 435 -5.15 -8.20 -5.31
C CYS A 435 -4.81 -8.65 -6.74
N ASN A 436 -4.07 -7.80 -7.45
CA ASN A 436 -3.45 -8.15 -8.71
C ASN A 436 -1.94 -7.85 -8.68
N TRP A 437 -1.19 -8.64 -9.42
CA TRP A 437 0.25 -8.56 -9.51
C TRP A 437 0.67 -8.61 -10.96
N THR A 438 1.77 -7.94 -11.28
CA THR A 438 2.25 -7.85 -12.66
C THR A 438 3.75 -8.10 -12.76
N TRP A 439 4.16 -8.71 -13.87
CA TRP A 439 5.56 -8.96 -14.22
C TRP A 439 5.81 -8.57 -15.68
N PRO A 440 6.99 -7.98 -15.99
CA PRO A 440 7.40 -7.79 -17.36
C PRO A 440 7.74 -9.17 -17.97
N ILE A 441 7.32 -9.38 -19.22
CA ILE A 441 7.69 -10.57 -20.00
C ILE A 441 9.06 -10.38 -20.65
N HIS A 442 9.35 -9.15 -21.09
CA HIS A 442 10.63 -8.75 -21.69
C HIS A 442 11.30 -7.70 -20.80
N TYR A 443 12.59 -7.85 -20.55
CA TYR A 443 13.39 -6.85 -19.84
C TYR A 443 13.62 -5.61 -20.71
N ALA A 444 14.00 -4.49 -20.10
CA ALA A 444 13.99 -3.16 -20.74
C ALA A 444 14.76 -3.11 -22.07
N ALA A 445 15.94 -3.74 -22.14
CA ALA A 445 16.74 -3.80 -23.36
C ALA A 445 16.05 -4.58 -24.49
N ASP A 446 15.58 -5.80 -24.20
CA ASP A 446 14.92 -6.67 -25.18
C ASP A 446 13.58 -6.07 -25.64
N TYR A 447 12.82 -5.52 -24.69
CA TYR A 447 11.60 -4.77 -24.99
C TYR A 447 11.90 -3.59 -25.92
N PHE A 448 12.91 -2.75 -25.61
CA PHE A 448 13.24 -1.61 -26.45
C PHE A 448 13.61 -2.03 -27.88
N GLN A 449 14.41 -3.09 -28.03
CA GLN A 449 14.77 -3.62 -29.36
C GLN A 449 13.55 -4.15 -30.11
N LYS A 450 12.63 -4.86 -29.44
CA LYS A 450 11.36 -5.33 -30.02
C LYS A 450 10.46 -4.18 -30.49
N GLN A 451 10.47 -3.04 -29.79
CA GLN A 451 9.67 -1.87 -30.15
C GLN A 451 10.33 -1.01 -31.23
N ARG A 452 11.66 -1.04 -31.35
CA ARG A 452 12.41 -0.26 -32.34
C ARG A 452 12.43 -0.97 -33.68
N THR A 453 11.85 -0.36 -34.71
CA THR A 453 12.09 -0.78 -36.09
C THR A 453 13.37 -0.13 -36.59
N LEU A 454 14.38 -0.93 -36.98
CA LEU A 454 15.58 -0.42 -37.63
C LEU A 454 15.19 0.07 -39.03
N ILE A 455 15.27 1.38 -39.27
CA ILE A 455 15.07 1.96 -40.59
C ILE A 455 16.44 1.98 -41.27
N SER A 456 16.61 1.27 -42.38
CA SER A 456 17.77 1.50 -43.25
C SER A 456 17.66 2.92 -43.80
N SER A 457 18.62 3.76 -43.49
CA SER A 457 18.68 5.14 -43.94
C SER A 457 19.95 5.32 -44.76
N ASP A 458 19.84 5.91 -45.94
CA ASP A 458 21.02 6.38 -46.70
C ASP A 458 21.62 7.65 -46.06
N GLU A 459 20.89 8.27 -45.14
CA GLU A 459 21.35 9.42 -44.37
C GLU A 459 22.33 9.00 -43.27
N THR A 460 23.30 9.85 -42.98
CA THR A 460 24.32 9.65 -41.95
C THR A 460 24.16 10.76 -40.91
N ALA A 461 24.27 10.43 -39.62
CA ALA A 461 24.35 11.42 -38.57
C ALA A 461 25.65 12.22 -38.68
N LEU A 462 25.64 13.46 -38.20
CA LEU A 462 26.79 14.36 -38.28
C LEU A 462 27.20 14.83 -36.89
N PHE A 463 28.48 15.16 -36.73
CA PHE A 463 28.93 15.96 -35.61
C PHE A 463 29.76 17.15 -36.09
N THR A 464 29.67 18.26 -35.36
CA THR A 464 30.53 19.42 -35.51
C THR A 464 31.11 19.81 -34.16
N GLU A 465 32.39 20.17 -34.14
CA GLU A 465 33.09 20.57 -32.92
C GLU A 465 33.55 22.03 -33.00
N SER A 466 33.41 22.73 -31.87
CA SER A 466 34.09 24.00 -31.61
C SER A 466 35.07 23.85 -30.43
N ASP A 467 35.64 24.97 -29.97
CA ASP A 467 36.49 25.00 -28.78
C ASP A 467 35.70 24.67 -27.50
N SER A 468 34.40 25.00 -27.45
CA SER A 468 33.57 24.89 -26.24
C SER A 468 32.37 23.95 -26.38
N THR A 469 31.97 23.60 -27.60
CA THR A 469 30.76 22.81 -27.86
C THR A 469 30.97 21.65 -28.83
N VAL A 470 30.10 20.65 -28.71
CA VAL A 470 29.93 19.57 -29.69
C VAL A 470 28.47 19.51 -30.07
N THR A 471 28.15 19.47 -31.36
CA THR A 471 26.78 19.33 -31.84
C THR A 471 26.64 18.03 -32.60
N LEU A 472 25.62 17.23 -32.27
CA LEU A 472 25.21 16.04 -33.02
C LEU A 472 23.89 16.32 -33.75
N SER A 473 23.76 15.88 -35.00
CA SER A 473 22.54 16.08 -35.78
C SER A 473 22.21 14.92 -36.72
N ALA A 474 20.93 14.62 -36.88
CA ALA A 474 20.37 13.67 -37.86
C ALA A 474 18.86 13.90 -38.00
N LYS A 475 18.28 13.68 -39.19
CA LYS A 475 16.83 13.84 -39.47
C LYS A 475 16.20 15.08 -38.86
N HIS A 476 16.87 16.22 -39.04
CA HIS A 476 16.47 17.53 -38.52
C HIS A 476 16.41 17.65 -36.99
N VAL A 477 16.82 16.64 -36.23
CA VAL A 477 17.10 16.77 -34.80
C VAL A 477 18.53 17.23 -34.62
N THR A 478 18.72 18.25 -33.78
CA THR A 478 20.05 18.79 -33.45
C THR A 478 20.20 18.91 -31.94
N VAL A 479 21.28 18.37 -31.39
CA VAL A 479 21.57 18.40 -29.95
C VAL A 479 22.98 18.95 -29.75
N THR A 480 23.09 20.01 -28.97
CA THR A 480 24.37 20.66 -28.67
C THR A 480 24.76 20.42 -27.23
N PHE A 481 26.01 20.06 -27.01
CA PHE A 481 26.61 19.74 -25.73
C PHE A 481 27.77 20.69 -25.41
N THR A 482 28.04 20.88 -24.12
CA THR A 482 29.32 21.40 -23.64
C THR A 482 30.42 20.36 -23.92
N LYS A 483 31.55 20.80 -24.50
CA LYS A 483 32.69 19.91 -24.79
C LYS A 483 33.39 19.43 -23.52
N GLN A 484 33.38 20.26 -22.48
CA GLN A 484 34.09 20.02 -21.21
C GLN A 484 33.48 18.89 -20.38
N ASP A 485 32.18 18.93 -20.14
CA ASP A 485 31.49 18.02 -19.21
C ASP A 485 30.32 17.25 -19.83
N GLY A 486 30.02 17.47 -21.12
CA GLY A 486 29.04 16.68 -21.87
C GLY A 486 27.58 16.97 -21.54
N LYS A 487 27.29 18.14 -20.98
CA LYS A 487 25.92 18.60 -20.67
C LYS A 487 25.23 19.12 -21.91
N ILE A 488 23.94 18.83 -22.03
CA ILE A 488 23.08 19.37 -23.08
C ILE A 488 22.87 20.87 -22.86
N ILE A 489 23.17 21.66 -23.88
CA ILE A 489 22.92 23.10 -23.93
C ILE A 489 21.57 23.37 -24.61
N SER A 490 21.34 22.71 -25.75
CA SER A 490 20.13 22.90 -26.55
C SER A 490 19.73 21.64 -27.31
N VAL A 491 18.43 21.50 -27.52
CA VAL A 491 17.80 20.46 -28.33
C VAL A 491 16.83 21.14 -29.28
N LEU A 492 17.02 20.95 -30.58
CA LEU A 492 16.08 21.33 -31.62
C LEU A 492 15.45 20.06 -32.19
N ASN A 493 14.11 20.03 -32.21
CA ASN A 493 13.37 18.93 -32.83
C ASN A 493 13.35 19.05 -34.36
N SER A 494 12.73 18.06 -35.02
CA SER A 494 12.60 18.02 -36.48
C SER A 494 11.88 19.23 -37.09
N LEU A 495 11.06 19.93 -36.31
CA LEU A 495 10.34 21.15 -36.68
C LEU A 495 11.13 22.43 -36.36
N ASN A 496 12.42 22.30 -36.01
CA ASN A 496 13.29 23.40 -35.60
C ASN A 496 12.76 24.18 -34.38
N LYS A 497 12.00 23.52 -33.51
CA LYS A 497 11.54 24.07 -32.23
C LYS A 497 12.42 23.57 -31.09
N GLN A 498 12.61 24.44 -30.10
CA GLN A 498 13.38 24.13 -28.90
C GLN A 498 12.62 23.14 -28.02
N VAL A 499 13.25 22.02 -27.68
CA VAL A 499 12.84 21.17 -26.56
C VAL A 499 13.59 21.68 -25.32
N PRO A 500 12.91 22.05 -24.23
CA PRO A 500 13.55 22.71 -23.07
C PRO A 500 14.23 21.71 -22.12
N PHE A 501 14.88 20.68 -22.67
CA PHE A 501 15.60 19.64 -21.94
C PHE A 501 17.10 19.91 -22.01
N LYS A 502 17.73 20.25 -20.88
CA LYS A 502 19.10 20.79 -20.84
C LYS A 502 19.80 20.58 -19.49
N GLU A 503 21.00 21.11 -19.36
CA GLU A 503 21.82 21.16 -18.12
C GLU A 503 22.09 19.80 -17.46
N GLY A 504 21.91 18.70 -18.20
CA GLY A 504 22.27 17.36 -17.80
C GLY A 504 23.10 16.66 -18.88
N PRO A 505 23.85 15.60 -18.53
CA PRO A 505 23.69 14.81 -17.33
C PRO A 505 24.47 15.41 -16.14
N VAL A 506 23.81 15.47 -14.98
CA VAL A 506 24.43 15.82 -13.68
C VAL A 506 24.31 14.61 -12.76
N ALA A 507 25.40 14.25 -12.08
CA ALA A 507 25.41 13.13 -11.16
C ALA A 507 24.56 13.38 -9.91
N VAL A 508 23.93 12.31 -9.42
CA VAL A 508 23.13 12.26 -8.20
C VAL A 508 23.70 11.17 -7.30
N GLY A 509 24.06 11.55 -6.06
CA GLY A 509 24.63 10.68 -5.03
C GLY A 509 26.04 10.15 -5.31
N MET A 510 26.72 10.73 -6.31
CA MET A 510 28.07 10.34 -6.70
C MET A 510 28.85 11.51 -7.29
N LYS A 511 30.18 11.39 -7.27
CA LYS A 511 31.07 12.37 -7.87
C LYS A 511 31.21 12.13 -9.37
N MET A 512 31.29 13.20 -10.15
CA MET A 512 31.46 13.16 -11.60
C MET A 512 32.33 14.33 -12.04
N LYS A 513 33.61 14.06 -12.30
CA LYS A 513 34.58 15.07 -12.75
C LYS A 513 35.10 14.73 -14.14
N PRO A 514 34.91 15.58 -15.16
CA PRO A 514 35.36 15.29 -16.51
C PRO A 514 36.89 15.25 -16.63
N ILE A 515 37.39 14.38 -17.52
CA ILE A 515 38.81 14.22 -17.85
C ILE A 515 39.08 14.70 -19.26
N ARG A 516 38.37 14.10 -20.22
CA ARG A 516 38.56 14.31 -21.65
C ARG A 516 37.30 13.95 -22.40
N SER A 517 37.16 14.50 -23.60
CA SER A 517 36.10 14.15 -24.52
C SER A 517 36.63 13.89 -25.92
N THR A 518 35.90 13.11 -26.70
CA THR A 518 36.25 12.71 -28.08
C THR A 518 34.99 12.62 -28.93
N CYS A 519 35.11 12.94 -30.21
CA CYS A 519 34.06 12.68 -31.19
C CYS A 519 34.56 11.73 -32.27
N ARG A 520 33.66 10.90 -32.81
CA ARG A 520 33.96 10.01 -33.93
C ARG A 520 32.68 9.62 -34.66
N MET A 521 32.84 9.15 -35.89
CA MET A 521 31.82 8.38 -36.57
C MET A 521 31.89 6.90 -36.14
N ASP A 522 30.75 6.24 -36.08
CA ASP A 522 30.60 4.79 -35.86
C ASP A 522 29.63 4.22 -36.88
N GLY A 523 30.14 3.84 -38.05
CA GLY A 523 29.29 3.58 -39.22
C GLY A 523 28.56 4.86 -39.64
N THR A 524 27.23 4.83 -39.64
CA THR A 524 26.35 5.97 -39.97
C THR A 524 26.00 6.85 -38.76
N ASP A 525 26.47 6.49 -37.56
CA ASP A 525 26.12 7.19 -36.32
C ASP A 525 27.22 8.16 -35.90
N ALA A 526 26.82 9.31 -35.34
CA ALA A 526 27.74 10.31 -34.80
C ALA A 526 27.85 10.12 -33.28
N VAL A 527 29.08 10.01 -32.78
CA VAL A 527 29.36 9.65 -31.38
C VAL A 527 30.19 10.74 -30.70
N PHE A 528 29.72 11.18 -29.53
CA PHE A 528 30.42 12.06 -28.61
C PHE A 528 30.59 11.34 -27.26
N CYS A 529 31.84 11.13 -26.85
CA CYS A 529 32.18 10.41 -25.62
C CYS A 529 32.91 11.32 -24.65
N VAL A 530 32.47 11.34 -23.39
CA VAL A 530 33.16 12.02 -22.28
C VAL A 530 33.58 11.00 -21.24
N ASN A 531 34.83 11.05 -20.79
CA ASN A 531 35.37 10.24 -19.70
C ASN A 531 35.43 11.06 -18.41
N TYR A 532 35.16 10.42 -17.28
CA TYR A 532 35.09 11.05 -15.97
C TYR A 532 35.92 10.28 -14.93
N VAL A 533 36.28 10.98 -13.84
CA VAL A 533 36.70 10.38 -12.56
C VAL A 533 35.56 10.52 -11.56
N GLY A 534 35.36 9.50 -10.73
CA GLY A 534 34.32 9.44 -9.70
C GLY A 534 33.39 8.26 -9.94
N GLY A 535 32.15 8.34 -9.46
CA GLY A 535 31.13 7.30 -9.65
C GLY A 535 30.65 7.16 -11.11
N VAL A 536 31.00 8.09 -11.99
CA VAL A 536 30.79 7.97 -13.45
C VAL A 536 32.15 7.70 -14.11
N ASP A 537 32.23 6.68 -14.96
CA ASP A 537 33.44 6.35 -15.74
C ASP A 537 33.38 6.99 -17.13
N SER A 538 32.24 6.84 -17.81
CA SER A 538 32.05 7.38 -19.15
C SER A 538 30.59 7.62 -19.47
N ILE A 539 30.34 8.62 -20.33
CA ILE A 539 29.04 8.83 -20.97
C ILE A 539 29.27 8.94 -22.46
N VAL A 540 28.61 8.06 -23.20
CA VAL A 540 28.63 8.04 -24.67
C VAL A 540 27.28 8.52 -25.18
N TRP A 541 27.29 9.70 -25.81
CA TRP A 541 26.20 10.23 -26.61
C TRP A 541 26.34 9.72 -28.04
N ARG A 542 25.28 9.13 -28.59
CA ARG A 542 25.24 8.63 -29.97
C ARG A 542 23.97 9.11 -30.64
N MET A 543 24.11 9.91 -31.69
CA MET A 543 23.01 10.24 -32.58
C MET A 543 22.97 9.19 -33.68
N SER A 544 21.90 8.39 -33.75
CA SER A 544 21.72 7.49 -34.87
C SER A 544 21.18 8.21 -36.11
N ALA A 545 21.47 7.65 -37.28
CA ALA A 545 21.03 8.18 -38.57
C ALA A 545 19.50 8.43 -38.65
N ASP A 546 18.70 7.72 -37.86
CA ASP A 546 17.25 7.90 -37.77
C ASP A 546 16.79 9.02 -36.82
N GLY A 547 17.72 9.81 -36.26
CA GLY A 547 17.43 10.96 -35.39
C GLY A 547 17.17 10.63 -33.92
N LEU A 548 17.49 9.41 -33.47
CA LEU A 548 17.36 9.01 -32.07
C LEU A 548 18.67 9.27 -31.31
N LEU A 549 18.61 9.97 -30.18
CA LEU A 549 19.78 10.25 -29.35
C LEU A 549 19.91 9.20 -28.25
N ASN A 550 20.96 8.40 -28.28
CA ASN A 550 21.31 7.46 -27.22
C ASN A 550 22.30 8.07 -26.22
N MET A 551 22.08 7.83 -24.93
CA MET A 551 23.02 8.05 -23.85
C MET A 551 23.35 6.71 -23.18
N ASN A 552 24.60 6.27 -23.29
CA ASN A 552 25.09 5.09 -22.59
C ASN A 552 26.10 5.53 -21.53
N ALA A 553 25.65 5.62 -20.28
CA ALA A 553 26.48 5.98 -19.14
C ALA A 553 26.95 4.73 -18.41
N VAL A 554 28.25 4.61 -18.20
CA VAL A 554 28.88 3.57 -17.38
C VAL A 554 29.17 4.16 -16.00
N LEU A 555 28.47 3.65 -14.99
CA LEU A 555 28.57 4.07 -13.60
C LEU A 555 29.31 3.01 -12.78
N LEU A 556 29.96 3.43 -11.70
CA LEU A 556 30.56 2.55 -10.69
C LEU A 556 31.55 1.53 -11.29
N ASN A 557 32.28 1.92 -12.33
CA ASN A 557 33.25 1.07 -13.04
C ASN A 557 34.67 1.35 -12.53
N ARG A 558 35.47 0.29 -12.36
CA ARG A 558 36.91 0.31 -12.02
C ARG A 558 37.31 1.15 -10.79
N ALA A 559 37.75 0.46 -9.74
CA ALA A 559 38.34 1.07 -8.53
C ALA A 559 39.67 1.85 -8.73
N SER A 560 40.23 1.91 -9.94
CA SER A 560 41.59 2.42 -10.20
C SER A 560 41.69 3.93 -10.48
N GLY A 561 40.57 4.67 -10.42
CA GLY A 561 40.53 6.11 -10.70
C GLY A 561 40.57 7.02 -9.46
N GLY A 562 40.44 6.46 -8.25
CA GLY A 562 40.52 7.18 -6.97
C GLY A 562 41.74 6.70 -6.19
N GLY A 563 42.33 7.59 -5.37
CA GLY A 563 43.52 7.36 -4.54
C GLY A 563 43.42 6.28 -3.45
N GLY A 564 42.60 5.24 -3.64
CA GLY A 564 42.42 4.13 -2.70
C GLY A 564 41.11 4.22 -1.92
N PHE A 565 41.13 3.68 -0.69
CA PHE A 565 39.97 3.62 0.22
C PHE A 565 39.43 5.02 0.62
N ASP A 566 40.25 6.07 0.50
CA ASP A 566 39.96 7.40 1.04
C ASP A 566 39.39 8.40 0.02
N ASP A 567 39.42 8.06 -1.28
CA ASP A 567 38.85 8.90 -2.35
C ASP A 567 37.38 8.49 -2.58
N ALA A 568 36.46 9.07 -1.81
CA ALA A 568 35.05 8.72 -1.89
C ALA A 568 34.50 8.95 -3.31
N PHE A 569 34.21 7.88 -4.03
CA PHE A 569 33.53 7.88 -5.34
C PHE A 569 32.08 8.39 -5.24
N MET A 570 31.54 8.34 -4.01
CA MET A 570 30.17 8.64 -3.63
C MET A 570 30.12 9.83 -2.67
N ASP A 571 28.93 10.35 -2.44
CA ASP A 571 28.65 11.21 -1.29
C ASP A 571 28.55 10.33 0.00
N GLU A 572 28.69 10.93 1.20
CA GLU A 572 28.83 10.19 2.48
C GLU A 572 27.78 9.09 2.69
N GLN A 573 26.53 9.33 2.26
CA GLN A 573 25.43 8.36 2.27
C GLN A 573 24.66 8.43 0.94
N VAL A 574 24.46 7.28 0.28
CA VAL A 574 23.80 7.22 -1.03
C VAL A 574 22.29 7.01 -0.83
N TYR A 575 21.57 8.13 -0.82
CA TYR A 575 20.10 8.15 -0.76
C TYR A 575 19.44 8.09 -2.13
N ASN A 576 20.11 8.66 -3.12
CA ASN A 576 19.71 8.64 -4.52
C ASN A 576 20.95 8.26 -5.34
N LEU A 577 20.79 7.54 -6.44
CA LEU A 577 21.91 7.22 -7.32
C LEU A 577 21.49 7.33 -8.78
N GLY A 578 22.12 8.20 -9.57
CA GLY A 578 21.88 8.25 -11.01
C GLY A 578 22.22 9.58 -11.66
N LEU A 579 21.46 9.97 -12.69
CA LEU A 579 21.68 11.19 -13.45
C LEU A 579 20.41 12.06 -13.49
N THR A 580 20.58 13.39 -13.48
CA THR A 580 19.48 14.36 -13.56
C THR A 580 19.71 15.42 -14.64
N PHE A 581 18.60 16.00 -15.09
CA PHE A 581 18.51 17.02 -16.15
C PHE A 581 17.56 18.13 -15.72
N SER A 582 17.70 19.31 -16.31
CA SER A 582 16.76 20.42 -16.10
C SER A 582 15.68 20.44 -17.17
N TYR A 583 14.46 20.74 -16.73
CA TYR A 583 13.27 20.91 -17.54
C TYR A 583 12.30 21.85 -16.85
N PRO A 584 11.80 22.91 -17.50
CA PRO A 584 10.91 23.88 -16.86
C PRO A 584 9.55 23.25 -16.54
N GLU A 585 9.24 23.08 -15.24
CA GLU A 585 8.00 22.46 -14.75
C GLU A 585 6.74 23.06 -15.38
N LYS A 586 6.69 24.39 -15.54
CA LYS A 586 5.56 25.12 -16.14
C LYS A 586 5.22 24.71 -17.58
N GLU A 587 6.15 24.07 -18.29
CA GLU A 587 5.94 23.60 -19.66
C GLU A 587 5.36 22.18 -19.68
N CYS A 588 5.48 21.41 -18.60
CA CYS A 588 4.92 20.07 -18.53
C CYS A 588 3.41 20.11 -18.33
N THR A 589 2.67 19.40 -19.18
CA THR A 589 1.21 19.27 -19.09
C THR A 589 0.76 17.89 -18.61
N GLY A 590 1.64 16.90 -18.65
CA GLY A 590 1.32 15.52 -18.31
C GLY A 590 2.46 14.55 -18.63
N MET A 591 2.20 13.27 -18.39
CA MET A 591 3.10 12.18 -18.73
C MET A 591 2.30 10.93 -19.08
N ARG A 592 2.68 10.28 -20.19
CA ARG A 592 2.31 8.90 -20.50
C ARG A 592 3.54 8.01 -20.39
N TRP A 593 3.48 6.89 -19.67
CA TRP A 593 4.66 6.03 -19.48
C TRP A 593 4.32 4.55 -19.38
N PHE A 594 5.31 3.70 -19.67
CA PHE A 594 5.30 2.29 -19.32
C PHE A 594 6.29 2.02 -18.19
N GLY A 595 5.79 1.47 -17.10
CA GLY A 595 6.56 1.11 -15.91
C GLY A 595 5.61 0.72 -14.79
N ARG A 596 6.10 0.73 -13.54
CA ARG A 596 5.25 0.52 -12.37
C ARG A 596 4.51 1.81 -12.01
N GLY A 597 3.21 1.71 -11.80
CA GLY A 597 2.34 2.84 -11.51
C GLY A 597 0.94 2.43 -11.04
N PRO A 598 -0.01 3.39 -10.99
CA PRO A 598 0.20 4.78 -11.39
C PRO A 598 0.78 5.66 -10.26
N TYR A 599 0.69 5.27 -8.98
CA TYR A 599 1.16 6.10 -7.86
C TYR A 599 2.68 6.24 -7.79
N ARG A 600 3.15 7.35 -7.21
CA ARG A 600 4.57 7.55 -6.90
C ARG A 600 5.04 6.56 -5.83
N VAL A 601 6.32 6.21 -5.87
CA VAL A 601 6.93 5.21 -4.97
C VAL A 601 8.02 5.80 -4.09
N TRP A 602 8.36 5.06 -3.04
CA TRP A 602 9.54 5.28 -2.20
C TRP A 602 10.31 3.97 -2.07
N LYS A 603 11.59 4.02 -1.67
CA LYS A 603 12.41 2.80 -1.52
C LYS A 603 11.76 1.73 -0.65
N ASN A 604 11.12 2.18 0.44
CA ASN A 604 10.40 1.34 1.39
C ASN A 604 8.89 1.25 1.11
N ARG A 605 8.41 1.69 -0.07
CA ARG A 605 7.00 1.65 -0.50
C ARG A 605 6.90 1.52 -2.03
N VAL A 606 7.34 0.37 -2.56
CA VAL A 606 7.18 -0.02 -3.97
C VAL A 606 5.97 -0.94 -4.22
N PRO A 607 5.63 -1.90 -3.33
CA PRO A 607 4.41 -2.71 -3.48
C PRO A 607 3.15 -1.83 -3.60
N GLY A 608 2.13 -2.31 -4.29
CA GLY A 608 0.90 -1.58 -4.63
C GLY A 608 0.91 -0.94 -6.01
N THR A 609 2.04 -0.98 -6.73
CA THR A 609 2.16 -0.48 -8.11
C THR A 609 2.25 -1.63 -9.11
N ASN A 610 1.76 -1.45 -10.33
CA ASN A 610 1.77 -2.49 -11.36
C ASN A 610 2.44 -2.02 -12.65
N TYR A 611 3.05 -2.96 -13.39
CA TYR A 611 3.49 -2.76 -14.75
C TYR A 611 2.28 -2.53 -15.68
N GLY A 612 2.33 -1.46 -16.45
CA GLY A 612 1.30 -1.11 -17.41
C GLY A 612 1.59 0.24 -18.07
N ILE A 613 0.86 0.56 -19.14
CA ILE A 613 0.87 1.89 -19.72
C ILE A 613 -0.07 2.79 -18.91
N TRP A 614 0.50 3.82 -18.31
CA TRP A 614 -0.19 4.78 -17.46
C TRP A 614 -0.18 6.17 -18.12
N HIS A 615 -1.13 7.01 -17.73
CA HIS A 615 -1.19 8.42 -18.09
C HIS A 615 -1.62 9.24 -16.87
N LYS A 616 -1.04 10.43 -16.74
CA LYS A 616 -1.41 11.43 -15.75
C LYS A 616 -1.33 12.80 -16.37
N ASP A 617 -2.37 13.61 -16.18
CA ASP A 617 -2.27 15.05 -16.33
C ASP A 617 -1.40 15.63 -15.21
N TYR A 618 -0.76 16.76 -15.50
CA TYR A 618 0.01 17.49 -14.50
C TYR A 618 -0.90 17.90 -13.33
N ASN A 619 -0.47 17.58 -12.12
CA ASN A 619 -1.06 18.09 -10.88
C ASN A 619 0.05 18.38 -9.86
N ASN A 620 -0.30 19.13 -8.81
CA ASN A 620 0.61 19.45 -7.72
C ASN A 620 -0.05 19.13 -6.38
N THR A 621 -0.72 17.98 -6.31
CA THR A 621 -1.40 17.56 -5.09
C THR A 621 -0.40 17.34 -3.98
N ILE A 622 -0.60 18.07 -2.88
CA ILE A 622 0.07 17.84 -1.59
C ILE A 622 -0.89 17.01 -0.76
N THR A 623 -0.58 15.72 -0.61
CA THR A 623 -1.31 14.78 0.23
C THR A 623 -1.53 15.34 1.64
N GLY A 624 -2.76 15.30 2.13
CA GLY A 624 -3.14 15.83 3.45
C GLY A 624 -3.16 17.37 3.58
N GLU A 625 -2.98 18.14 2.50
CA GLU A 625 -3.14 19.61 2.50
C GLU A 625 -4.05 20.11 1.37
N SER A 626 -3.91 19.57 0.15
CA SER A 626 -4.62 20.06 -1.04
C SER A 626 -6.09 19.62 -1.10
N PHE A 627 -6.81 19.63 0.03
CA PHE A 627 -8.14 19.03 0.17
C PHE A 627 -9.19 19.57 -0.81
N GLU A 628 -9.08 20.83 -1.22
CA GLU A 628 -9.98 21.45 -2.19
C GLU A 628 -9.71 20.98 -3.64
N ASN A 629 -8.59 20.30 -3.89
CA ASN A 629 -8.16 19.81 -5.20
C ASN A 629 -7.21 18.60 -5.10
N LEU A 630 -7.63 17.56 -4.37
CA LEU A 630 -6.90 16.28 -4.32
C LEU A 630 -7.07 15.54 -5.65
N VAL A 631 -5.98 15.48 -6.43
CA VAL A 631 -5.92 14.76 -7.70
C VAL A 631 -4.91 13.63 -7.53
N TYR A 632 -5.43 12.44 -7.25
CA TYR A 632 -4.64 11.22 -7.25
C TYR A 632 -4.75 10.52 -8.61
N PRO A 633 -3.69 9.82 -9.04
CA PRO A 633 -2.38 9.69 -8.38
C PRO A 633 -1.52 10.95 -8.53
N GLU A 634 -0.67 11.25 -7.54
CA GLU A 634 0.18 12.45 -7.55
C GLU A 634 1.13 12.43 -8.75
N PHE A 635 1.31 13.58 -9.40
CA PHE A 635 2.16 13.67 -10.60
C PHE A 635 3.66 13.66 -10.26
N LYS A 636 4.06 14.44 -9.26
CA LYS A 636 5.48 14.68 -8.92
C LYS A 636 6.06 13.55 -8.06
N GLY A 637 7.36 13.28 -8.22
CA GLY A 637 8.11 12.29 -7.44
C GLY A 637 8.59 11.10 -8.26
N TYR A 638 8.88 9.98 -7.59
CA TYR A 638 9.53 8.81 -8.17
C TYR A 638 8.52 7.80 -8.75
N HIS A 639 8.85 7.21 -9.88
CA HIS A 639 8.09 6.16 -10.58
C HIS A 639 9.03 5.00 -10.90
N ALA A 640 8.66 3.77 -10.53
CA ALA A 640 9.55 2.62 -10.60
C ALA A 640 9.60 1.94 -11.97
N ASN A 641 10.76 1.37 -12.29
CA ASN A 641 10.99 0.44 -13.40
C ASN A 641 10.51 0.99 -14.75
N LEU A 642 11.05 2.14 -15.14
CA LEU A 642 10.80 2.83 -16.40
C LEU A 642 11.23 1.98 -17.60
N TYR A 643 10.31 1.82 -18.56
CA TYR A 643 10.60 1.30 -19.90
C TYR A 643 10.58 2.43 -20.93
N TRP A 644 9.60 3.33 -20.84
CA TRP A 644 9.59 4.60 -21.58
C TRP A 644 8.63 5.59 -20.93
N ALA A 645 8.86 6.88 -21.14
CA ALA A 645 7.95 7.96 -20.74
C ALA A 645 7.95 9.05 -21.81
N THR A 646 6.75 9.45 -22.24
CA THR A 646 6.50 10.66 -23.00
C THR A 646 6.19 11.78 -22.02
N ILE A 647 7.06 12.78 -21.97
CA ILE A 647 6.83 14.01 -21.21
C ILE A 647 6.01 14.93 -22.10
N GLU A 648 4.79 15.22 -21.67
CA GLU A 648 3.84 15.98 -22.46
C GLU A 648 4.04 17.47 -22.21
N ASN A 649 4.01 18.24 -23.29
CA ASN A 649 3.89 19.69 -23.26
C ASN A 649 3.08 20.14 -24.49
N LYS A 650 2.78 21.44 -24.57
CA LYS A 650 1.92 21.98 -25.64
C LYS A 650 2.58 22.06 -27.02
N GLU A 651 3.90 22.05 -27.12
CA GLU A 651 4.60 22.42 -28.36
C GLU A 651 5.65 21.42 -28.84
N THR A 652 6.43 20.89 -27.90
CA THR A 652 7.61 20.07 -28.11
C THR A 652 7.69 18.91 -27.10
N PRO A 653 6.67 18.00 -27.03
CA PRO A 653 6.75 16.84 -26.14
C PRO A 653 7.97 15.99 -26.50
N PHE A 654 8.42 15.08 -25.66
CA PHE A 654 9.48 14.16 -26.08
C PHE A 654 9.35 12.84 -25.35
N THR A 655 9.93 11.79 -25.92
CA THR A 655 9.90 10.46 -25.29
C THR A 655 11.30 10.02 -24.92
N VAL A 656 11.47 9.51 -23.71
CA VAL A 656 12.66 8.80 -23.27
C VAL A 656 12.33 7.31 -23.14
N TYR A 657 13.24 6.46 -23.61
CA TYR A 657 13.17 5.00 -23.49
C TYR A 657 14.35 4.52 -22.65
N SER A 658 14.10 3.54 -21.79
CA SER A 658 15.14 2.85 -21.04
C SER A 658 15.48 1.53 -21.72
N ALA A 659 16.77 1.27 -21.90
CA ALA A 659 17.33 -0.05 -22.18
C ALA A 659 18.10 -0.60 -20.96
N SER A 660 17.73 -0.12 -19.77
CA SER A 660 18.24 -0.57 -18.46
C SER A 660 17.07 -0.91 -17.54
N ASP A 661 17.10 -2.09 -16.93
CA ASP A 661 16.10 -2.48 -15.94
C ASP A 661 16.26 -1.73 -14.61
N GLY A 662 15.16 -1.66 -13.84
CA GLY A 662 15.19 -1.09 -12.48
C GLY A 662 15.38 0.42 -12.41
N VAL A 663 15.30 1.13 -13.54
CA VAL A 663 15.44 2.59 -13.56
C VAL A 663 14.20 3.25 -12.96
N PHE A 664 14.38 4.08 -11.95
CA PHE A 664 13.37 4.99 -11.45
C PHE A 664 13.37 6.28 -12.26
N LEU A 665 12.20 6.72 -12.69
CA LEU A 665 11.98 8.04 -13.24
C LEU A 665 11.49 8.97 -12.14
N ARG A 666 12.17 10.10 -11.94
CA ARG A 666 11.67 11.16 -11.07
C ARG A 666 11.24 12.36 -11.92
N LEU A 667 10.02 12.84 -11.69
CA LEU A 667 9.49 14.07 -12.26
C LEU A 667 9.28 15.10 -11.16
N PHE A 668 10.01 16.20 -11.24
CA PHE A 668 9.91 17.40 -10.41
C PHE A 668 10.01 17.14 -8.90
N THR A 669 10.03 18.20 -8.11
CA THR A 669 10.06 18.12 -6.64
C THR A 669 8.63 18.28 -6.13
N PRO A 670 8.05 17.28 -5.43
CA PRO A 670 6.82 17.47 -4.69
C PRO A 670 6.96 18.57 -3.65
N GLU A 671 5.90 19.35 -3.46
CA GLU A 671 5.86 20.33 -2.37
C GLU A 671 5.62 19.63 -1.02
N GLU A 672 6.26 20.16 0.00
CA GLU A 672 6.07 19.72 1.39
C GLU A 672 4.80 20.35 1.98
N PRO A 673 4.03 19.59 2.79
CA PRO A 673 2.89 20.16 3.48
C PRO A 673 3.31 21.27 4.44
N LYS A 674 2.45 22.26 4.61
CA LYS A 674 2.59 23.35 5.56
C LYS A 674 2.26 22.87 6.96
N GLY A 675 2.95 23.44 7.94
CA GLY A 675 2.68 23.16 9.35
C GLY A 675 3.25 21.84 9.88
N ARG A 676 4.20 21.19 9.20
CA ARG A 676 4.82 19.92 9.63
C ARG A 676 5.08 19.83 11.13
N GLN A 677 4.65 18.72 11.73
CA GLN A 677 5.02 18.37 13.11
C GLN A 677 6.55 18.46 13.23
N ASP A 678 7.05 19.00 14.35
CA ASP A 678 8.49 19.11 14.69
C ASP A 678 9.40 19.92 13.74
N GLY A 679 8.87 20.46 12.62
CA GLY A 679 9.62 21.27 11.67
C GLY A 679 10.55 20.48 10.74
N VAL A 680 10.57 19.15 10.81
CA VAL A 680 11.37 18.29 9.92
C VAL A 680 10.61 18.00 8.64
N ASN A 681 11.34 17.90 7.52
CA ASN A 681 10.75 17.52 6.23
C ASN A 681 10.11 16.13 6.30
N THR A 682 8.93 15.99 5.69
CA THR A 682 8.23 14.71 5.57
C THR A 682 8.89 13.82 4.52
N MET A 683 9.47 14.43 3.49
CA MET A 683 10.22 13.79 2.42
C MET A 683 11.71 14.10 2.53
N PRO A 684 12.58 13.14 2.14
CA PRO A 684 14.01 13.41 1.94
C PRO A 684 14.27 14.40 0.82
N ASP A 685 15.46 14.97 0.79
CA ASP A 685 15.88 15.88 -0.27
C ASP A 685 15.86 15.21 -1.66
N PHE A 686 15.39 15.97 -2.65
CA PHE A 686 15.33 15.56 -4.04
C PHE A 686 16.57 16.03 -4.81
N PRO A 687 16.93 15.35 -5.92
CA PRO A 687 17.98 15.82 -6.81
C PRO A 687 17.72 17.25 -7.33
N ALA A 688 18.78 18.04 -7.51
CA ALA A 688 18.67 19.44 -7.89
C ALA A 688 18.08 19.72 -9.29
N GLY A 689 18.09 18.73 -10.20
CA GLY A 689 17.42 18.85 -11.49
C GLY A 689 15.91 18.64 -11.40
N ASP A 690 15.25 18.55 -12.55
CA ASP A 690 13.80 18.42 -12.67
C ASP A 690 13.36 17.02 -13.12
N ILE A 691 14.14 16.40 -14.02
CA ILE A 691 13.90 15.04 -14.51
C ILE A 691 15.12 14.19 -14.20
N SER A 692 14.93 13.09 -13.47
CA SER A 692 16.03 12.22 -13.04
C SER A 692 15.79 10.77 -13.40
N PHE A 693 16.88 10.06 -13.74
CA PHE A 693 16.91 8.63 -14.02
C PHE A 693 17.86 7.97 -13.02
N LEU A 694 17.29 7.17 -12.11
CA LEU A 694 17.96 6.73 -10.89
C LEU A 694 17.94 5.20 -10.76
N PHE A 695 18.96 4.62 -10.15
CA PHE A 695 19.02 3.21 -9.74
C PHE A 695 18.66 3.00 -8.26
N ASP A 696 18.77 4.05 -7.45
CA ASP A 696 18.32 4.05 -6.06
C ASP A 696 17.62 5.38 -5.76
N ILE A 697 16.60 5.33 -4.91
CA ILE A 697 15.76 6.45 -4.48
C ILE A 697 15.65 6.39 -2.95
N PRO A 698 15.24 7.46 -2.25
CA PRO A 698 15.26 7.45 -0.80
C PRO A 698 14.00 6.75 -0.24
N ALA A 699 14.10 6.30 1.00
CA ALA A 699 12.96 5.85 1.78
C ALA A 699 12.22 7.03 2.39
N ILE A 700 10.92 6.88 2.67
CA ILE A 700 10.11 7.93 3.29
C ILE A 700 9.92 7.71 4.80
N ARG A 701 9.89 8.82 5.56
CA ARG A 701 9.61 8.89 6.99
C ARG A 701 8.11 8.72 7.26
N SER A 702 7.79 7.88 8.23
CA SER A 702 6.45 7.64 8.80
C SER A 702 6.55 7.88 10.29
N PHE A 703 6.20 9.09 10.75
CA PHE A 703 6.23 9.55 12.14
C PHE A 703 7.62 9.45 12.82
N LYS A 704 8.21 8.26 12.85
CA LYS A 704 9.58 7.90 13.24
C LYS A 704 10.61 8.16 12.14
N PRO A 705 11.89 8.34 12.51
CA PRO A 705 13.01 8.37 11.57
C PRO A 705 13.12 7.10 10.72
N VAL A 706 13.58 7.25 9.48
CA VAL A 706 13.83 6.18 8.49
C VAL A 706 14.74 5.07 9.04
N SER A 707 15.70 5.41 9.91
CA SER A 707 16.57 4.43 10.58
C SER A 707 15.82 3.41 11.45
N GLN A 708 14.57 3.68 11.81
CA GLN A 708 13.73 2.79 12.62
C GLN A 708 12.75 1.95 11.80
N HIS A 709 12.78 2.05 10.47
CA HIS A 709 11.76 1.44 9.60
C HIS A 709 12.11 0.05 9.05
N GLY A 710 13.35 -0.40 9.29
CA GLY A 710 13.82 -1.70 8.81
C GLY A 710 14.88 -1.60 7.71
N PRO A 711 15.40 -2.76 7.26
CA PRO A 711 16.53 -2.84 6.34
C PRO A 711 16.28 -2.20 4.96
N GLN A 712 15.08 -2.32 4.39
CA GLN A 712 14.77 -1.76 3.07
C GLN A 712 14.74 -0.23 3.07
N SER A 713 14.57 0.37 4.24
CA SER A 713 14.57 1.82 4.41
C SER A 713 15.98 2.43 4.47
N GLN A 714 17.03 1.63 4.59
CA GLN A 714 18.39 2.15 4.79
C GLN A 714 19.02 2.71 3.49
N PRO A 715 19.94 3.68 3.59
CA PRO A 715 20.72 4.17 2.45
C PRO A 715 21.47 3.03 1.74
N GLY A 716 21.69 3.17 0.44
CA GLY A 716 22.47 2.21 -0.33
C GLY A 716 23.91 2.13 0.16
N ASN A 717 24.45 0.91 0.28
CA ASN A 717 25.87 0.68 0.53
C ASN A 717 26.53 0.16 -0.75
N ILE A 718 27.37 0.98 -1.36
CA ILE A 718 27.99 0.68 -2.64
C ILE A 718 29.48 0.44 -2.43
N ARG A 719 29.96 -0.71 -2.90
CA ARG A 719 31.37 -1.09 -2.89
C ARG A 719 31.78 -1.51 -4.29
N ILE A 720 32.77 -0.83 -4.85
CA ILE A 720 33.32 -1.12 -6.18
C ILE A 720 34.62 -1.90 -5.99
N LYS A 721 34.82 -2.98 -6.73
CA LYS A 721 36.06 -3.76 -6.73
C LYS A 721 36.73 -3.77 -8.10
N LYS A 722 38.02 -4.11 -8.11
CA LYS A 722 38.73 -4.35 -9.36
C LYS A 722 38.07 -5.51 -10.12
N GLY A 723 37.75 -5.29 -11.40
CA GLY A 723 37.09 -6.27 -12.27
C GLY A 723 35.58 -6.08 -12.41
N ASP A 724 34.96 -5.16 -11.67
CA ASP A 724 33.58 -4.77 -11.95
C ASP A 724 33.49 -4.04 -13.28
N GLU A 725 32.52 -4.43 -14.13
CA GLU A 725 32.26 -3.81 -15.44
C GLU A 725 31.39 -2.53 -15.35
N GLY A 726 30.97 -2.18 -14.12
CA GLY A 726 30.06 -1.07 -13.84
C GLY A 726 28.59 -1.38 -14.16
N ILE A 727 27.72 -0.46 -13.76
CA ILE A 727 26.29 -0.48 -14.07
C ILE A 727 26.04 0.47 -15.24
N ARG A 728 25.24 0.04 -16.21
CA ARG A 728 24.93 0.85 -17.40
C ARG A 728 23.56 1.50 -17.28
N LEU A 729 23.52 2.83 -17.36
CA LEU A 729 22.30 3.59 -17.61
C LEU A 729 22.23 3.91 -19.10
N ASN A 730 21.40 3.15 -19.82
CA ASN A 730 21.26 3.22 -21.26
C ASN A 730 19.89 3.81 -21.62
N LEU A 731 19.87 5.07 -22.04
CA LEU A 731 18.65 5.82 -22.36
C LEU A 731 18.64 6.21 -23.84
N TYR A 732 17.45 6.26 -24.43
CA TYR A 732 17.24 6.78 -25.78
C TYR A 732 16.22 7.91 -25.72
N PHE A 733 16.58 9.07 -26.26
CA PHE A 733 15.73 10.25 -26.33
C PHE A 733 15.24 10.45 -27.76
N ASP A 734 13.93 10.48 -27.92
CA ASP A 734 13.25 10.77 -29.17
C ASP A 734 12.67 12.18 -29.13
N PHE A 735 13.39 13.08 -29.79
CA PHE A 735 13.02 14.48 -29.97
C PHE A 735 12.41 14.74 -31.35
N ARG A 736 12.05 13.71 -32.12
CA ARG A 736 11.66 13.89 -33.54
C ARG A 736 10.26 14.46 -33.73
N ASN A 737 9.41 14.46 -32.70
CA ASN A 737 7.99 14.88 -32.70
C ASN A 737 7.31 14.82 -34.07
N LYS A 738 6.75 13.66 -34.36
CA LYS A 738 5.90 13.41 -35.53
C LYS A 738 4.55 14.11 -35.39
#